data_AF-A0A4U0WKT1-F1
#
_entry.id   AF-A0A4U0WKT1-F1
#
_cell.length_a   1.000
_cell.length_b   1.000
_cell.length_c   1.000
_cell.angle_alpha   90.00
_cell.angle_beta   90.00
_cell.angle_gamma   90.00
#
_symmetry.space_group_name_H-M   'P 1'
#
loop_
_entity.id
_entity.type
_entity.pdbx_description
1 polymer ?
#
loop_
_entity_poly.entity_id
_entity_poly.type
_entity_poly.pdbx_seq_one_letter_code
_entity_poly.pdbx_strand_id
1 'polypeptide(L)'
;MDEDLLFRESIMECMAKAIGLSNPKGGMGNPGSAAQSPRLVSFDPKRQSAVFNNAFGFMDSFEGSADDTESLHSISAYSSGGSVNILEDLKNEVEIVYFPKDSVLVEEGERNPGLYYVIDGFLDVSASVDAKNSNEEMLGTRPGSSRVELPDLLGEGTARRDSSTGSKSHSTAEQQRRKKQSRQSLFLIKPGGLAGYLGSVSSYRSFITVTAKTDVYVGFLPRVAIDRIVERYPIVLLTMAKRLTSLLPRLIQHIDFALEWVQVNAGQAIYHQNDESDAIYIVLNGRLRAIQEDKDGKMQVIGEYGQGDSVGELEVLTESTRPGTLHAIRDTELAKFPKTLFNSLAQEHPGITIKVSKIIASRMRALIENPMTEPAATESKLAVSRPKSTSTMNLRTVAIVPCTAGVPVVEFSNKLQAALVQIGTVNGVTTLNQSSILNHLGRHAFSRMGKLKLSQYLADLEEKYGLVLYVADTSVKSPWTQTCISQADCIYLVGLAEGSPSIGEYERFLLTTKTTARKELILLHPERYCPPGTTRGWLRNRPWVNGGHHHVQMAFRTAPEQVHSTPKRFGRALKHRVQVLQAEIHKYTSRRVRQTPLYSAETPFKGDFHRLARRLCGKSVGLVLGGGGARGLAHVGIIRALEEAGLPIDIVGGTSIGAFIGAVYAQDADVVPMYGRVKKFAGRMGSVWRFALDVTYPSASYTTGHEFNRGIFKTFGDSQIEDFWLAFYCNSTNISKSRAEIHTSGYVWRYIRASMSLAGLLPPMCDEGNMLLDGGYIDNLTVSHMKSLGAEVIFAVDVGALDDDTPQDYGDSLSGFWASLNRWNPFSSYPNPPTLSEIQARLAYVSSVDALERAKNIPGCRFMRPPIEAYGTLEFGKFDEIYQVGYQFGRRYLEGLREEGVLPVTEETEERRNLRRTMAPRRASI
;
A
#
# COMPACT_ATOMS: atom_id res chain seq x y z
N MET A 1 28.11 32.88 48.52
CA MET A 1 27.30 31.70 48.13
C MET A 1 26.46 32.15 46.97
N ASP A 2 26.53 31.45 45.84
CA ASP A 2 25.87 31.85 44.60
C ASP A 2 24.37 31.55 44.74
N GLU A 3 23.53 32.59 44.85
CA GLU A 3 22.07 32.43 44.99
C GLU A 3 21.47 31.66 43.80
N ASP A 4 22.06 31.81 42.62
CA ASP A 4 21.70 31.07 41.40
C ASP A 4 21.97 29.56 41.54
N LEU A 5 23.05 29.16 42.23
CA LEU A 5 23.34 27.74 42.47
C LEU A 5 22.32 27.11 43.43
N LEU A 6 21.95 27.84 44.48
CA LEU A 6 20.93 27.42 45.45
C LEU A 6 19.54 27.30 44.81
N PHE A 7 19.19 28.24 43.92
CA PHE A 7 17.92 28.22 43.20
C PHE A 7 17.83 27.06 42.21
N ARG A 8 18.90 26.79 41.46
CA ARG A 8 18.96 25.60 40.59
C ARG A 8 18.87 24.32 41.41
N GLU A 9 19.61 24.20 42.50
CA GLU A 9 19.62 23.01 43.36
C GLU A 9 18.23 22.70 43.95
N SER A 10 17.47 23.73 44.33
CA SER A 10 16.10 23.55 44.82
C SER A 10 15.11 23.14 43.71
N ILE A 11 15.23 23.68 42.50
CA ILE A 11 14.46 23.19 41.33
C ILE A 11 14.82 21.74 41.04
N MET A 12 16.10 21.36 41.14
CA MET A 12 16.55 19.99 40.93
C MET A 12 15.96 19.01 41.93
N GLU A 13 15.97 19.34 43.22
CA GLU A 13 15.34 18.50 44.25
C GLU A 13 13.84 18.36 43.99
N CYS A 14 13.17 19.45 43.59
CA CYS A 14 11.77 19.44 43.22
C CYS A 14 11.51 18.55 41.99
N MET A 15 12.33 18.62 40.94
CA MET A 15 12.23 17.77 39.76
C MET A 15 12.54 16.31 40.09
N ALA A 16 13.59 16.03 40.85
CA ALA A 16 13.94 14.68 41.29
C ALA A 16 12.82 14.06 42.14
N LYS A 17 12.21 14.83 43.05
CA LYS A 17 11.01 14.44 43.80
C LYS A 17 9.80 14.25 42.89
N ALA A 18 9.66 15.08 41.86
CA ALA A 18 8.59 14.98 40.88
C ALA A 18 8.77 13.80 39.89
N ILE A 19 9.99 13.29 39.72
CA ILE A 19 10.31 12.12 38.89
C ILE A 19 10.38 10.82 39.73
N GLY A 20 10.45 10.94 41.07
CA GLY A 20 10.41 9.80 42.00
C GLY A 20 11.79 9.32 42.48
N LEU A 21 12.82 10.15 42.36
CA LEU A 21 14.22 9.83 42.64
C LEU A 21 14.68 10.16 44.08
N SER A 22 13.77 10.55 44.97
CA SER A 22 14.14 10.89 46.35
C SER A 22 14.53 9.65 47.16
N ASN A 23 15.73 9.69 47.75
CA ASN A 23 16.22 8.74 48.76
C ASN A 23 15.18 8.53 49.89
N PRO A 24 14.89 7.30 50.32
CA PRO A 24 14.10 7.03 51.53
C PRO A 24 14.95 7.26 52.79
N LYS A 25 15.48 8.48 52.96
CA LYS A 25 16.18 8.90 54.19
C LYS A 25 15.40 10.04 54.83
N GLY A 26 14.31 9.70 55.50
CA GLY A 26 13.51 10.68 56.25
C GLY A 26 12.17 10.10 56.68
N GLY A 27 12.17 9.18 57.64
CA GLY A 27 10.93 8.61 58.17
C GLY A 27 11.11 7.33 58.97
N MET A 28 12.07 7.26 59.89
CA MET A 28 12.04 6.27 60.97
C MET A 28 11.01 6.76 61.99
N GLY A 29 9.73 6.52 61.70
CA GLY A 29 8.61 6.63 62.62
C GLY A 29 7.92 5.27 62.67
N ASN A 30 7.75 4.74 63.90
CA ASN A 30 7.18 3.43 64.23
C ASN A 30 6.15 2.85 63.25
N PRO A 31 6.15 1.52 63.00
CA PRO A 31 5.11 0.86 62.23
C PRO A 31 3.81 0.82 63.05
N GLY A 32 2.97 1.82 62.86
CA GLY A 32 1.56 1.78 63.26
C GLY A 32 0.78 0.92 62.26
N SER A 33 0.51 -0.32 62.67
CA SER A 33 -0.57 -1.21 62.23
C SER A 33 -1.31 -0.83 60.93
N ALA A 34 -0.87 -1.38 59.81
CA ALA A 34 -1.70 -1.57 58.63
C ALA A 34 -2.08 -3.06 58.54
N ALA A 35 -3.38 -3.32 58.53
CA ALA A 35 -3.96 -4.65 58.60
C ALA A 35 -3.39 -5.60 57.53
N GLN A 36 -3.04 -6.81 57.98
CA GLN A 36 -2.76 -7.97 57.14
C GLN A 36 -3.88 -8.13 56.10
N SER A 37 -3.51 -8.12 54.83
CA SER A 37 -4.34 -8.63 53.74
C SER A 37 -4.89 -10.02 54.09
N PRO A 38 -6.18 -10.30 53.84
CA PRO A 38 -6.79 -11.55 54.27
C PRO A 38 -6.11 -12.73 53.58
N ARG A 39 -5.62 -13.68 54.38
CA ARG A 39 -5.18 -15.00 53.92
C ARG A 39 -6.36 -15.69 53.24
N LEU A 40 -6.26 -15.90 51.92
CA LEU A 40 -7.12 -16.86 51.23
C LEU A 40 -6.71 -18.27 51.68
N VAL A 41 -7.72 -19.00 52.14
CA VAL A 41 -7.67 -20.37 52.66
C VAL A 41 -7.31 -21.33 51.53
N SER A 42 -6.36 -22.23 51.78
CA SER A 42 -5.94 -23.31 50.91
C SER A 42 -7.10 -24.29 50.64
N PHE A 43 -7.41 -24.52 49.35
CA PHE A 43 -8.30 -25.58 48.90
C PHE A 43 -7.50 -26.86 48.54
N ASP A 44 -8.08 -28.00 48.89
CA ASP A 44 -7.56 -29.38 48.94
C ASP A 44 -7.28 -29.99 47.53
N PRO A 45 -6.12 -30.65 47.27
CA PRO A 45 -5.76 -31.16 45.95
C PRO A 45 -6.22 -32.61 45.74
N LYS A 46 -7.51 -32.86 45.54
CA LYS A 46 -8.00 -34.15 45.01
C LYS A 46 -9.21 -34.00 44.10
N ARG A 47 -8.96 -33.60 42.84
CA ARG A 47 -9.53 -34.17 41.59
C ARG A 47 -9.54 -33.14 40.45
N GLN A 48 -9.24 -33.67 39.27
CA GLN A 48 -9.41 -33.12 37.91
C GLN A 48 -8.26 -32.29 37.31
N SER A 49 -7.78 -32.86 36.21
CA SER A 49 -6.73 -32.40 35.31
C SER A 49 -7.23 -31.35 34.34
N ALA A 50 -6.58 -30.20 34.30
CA ALA A 50 -6.46 -29.35 33.11
C ALA A 50 -5.16 -28.55 33.26
N VAL A 51 -4.28 -28.67 32.26
CA VAL A 51 -2.96 -28.03 32.23
C VAL A 51 -3.15 -26.55 31.88
N PHE A 52 -2.79 -25.65 32.79
CA PHE A 52 -2.68 -24.20 32.56
C PHE A 52 -1.25 -23.77 32.91
N ASN A 53 -0.52 -23.27 31.92
CA ASN A 53 0.81 -22.67 32.08
C ASN A 53 0.64 -21.17 32.36
N ASN A 54 0.99 -20.72 33.57
CA ASN A 54 1.03 -19.31 33.95
C ASN A 54 2.32 -18.62 33.45
N ALA A 55 2.19 -17.36 33.04
CA ALA A 55 3.19 -16.54 32.31
C ALA A 55 4.41 -16.03 33.13
N PHE A 56 4.75 -16.68 34.24
CA PHE A 56 6.09 -16.59 34.85
C PHE A 56 6.46 -17.98 35.33
N GLY A 57 6.94 -18.80 34.40
CA GLY A 57 7.55 -20.09 34.74
C GLY A 57 8.68 -19.86 35.74
N PHE A 58 8.63 -20.60 36.84
CA PHE A 58 9.72 -20.73 37.79
C PHE A 58 11.05 -20.87 37.02
N MET A 59 12.02 -20.01 37.32
CA MET A 59 13.42 -20.25 36.98
C MET A 59 13.80 -21.59 37.61
N ASP A 60 13.85 -22.64 36.79
CA ASP A 60 14.43 -23.90 37.23
C ASP A 60 15.95 -23.76 37.31
N SER A 61 16.52 -24.51 38.23
CA SER A 61 17.88 -24.34 38.74
C SER A 61 18.93 -24.49 37.65
N PHE A 62 19.93 -23.60 37.67
CA PHE A 62 21.15 -23.71 36.88
C PHE A 62 21.81 -25.09 37.11
N GLU A 63 21.63 -26.01 36.17
CA GLU A 63 22.44 -27.22 36.06
C GLU A 63 23.55 -26.94 35.05
N GLY A 64 24.78 -26.80 35.57
CA GLY A 64 25.96 -26.48 34.78
C GLY A 64 26.34 -27.62 33.84
N SER A 65 26.27 -27.38 32.54
CA SER A 65 27.05 -28.14 31.56
C SER A 65 28.41 -27.46 31.42
N ALA A 66 29.44 -28.24 31.74
CA ALA A 66 30.83 -27.86 31.62
C ALA A 66 31.25 -27.89 30.16
N ASP A 67 31.37 -26.71 29.55
CA ASP A 67 32.40 -26.38 28.55
C ASP A 67 32.18 -24.91 28.14
N ASP A 68 32.97 -24.01 28.72
CA ASP A 68 33.39 -22.71 28.17
C ASP A 68 34.17 -21.94 29.26
N THR A 69 35.34 -22.45 29.60
CA THR A 69 36.36 -21.72 30.36
C THR A 69 37.14 -20.81 29.41
N GLU A 70 36.63 -19.60 29.15
CA GLU A 70 37.45 -18.44 28.77
C GLU A 70 36.60 -17.15 28.83
N SER A 71 36.42 -16.59 30.04
CA SER A 71 36.18 -15.14 30.29
C SER A 71 35.83 -14.84 31.76
N LEU A 72 36.71 -15.25 32.70
CA LEU A 72 36.56 -14.96 34.15
C LEU A 72 37.49 -13.85 34.67
N HIS A 73 37.76 -12.83 33.87
CA HIS A 73 38.41 -11.61 34.35
C HIS A 73 37.67 -10.39 33.81
N SER A 74 36.62 -9.92 34.51
CA SER A 74 36.12 -8.52 34.50
C SER A 74 34.85 -8.27 35.35
N ILE A 75 34.54 -9.02 36.42
CA ILE A 75 33.33 -8.75 37.24
C ILE A 75 33.58 -8.91 38.76
N SER A 76 34.70 -8.37 39.27
CA SER A 76 34.96 -8.37 40.72
C SER A 76 35.62 -7.08 41.20
N ALA A 77 34.99 -5.93 40.92
CA ALA A 77 35.40 -4.65 41.52
C ALA A 77 34.27 -3.62 41.75
N TYR A 78 32.98 -3.98 41.61
CA TYR A 78 31.87 -3.03 41.86
C TYR A 78 30.79 -3.64 42.77
N SER A 79 31.18 -4.02 43.98
CA SER A 79 30.23 -4.32 45.07
C SER A 79 30.80 -3.90 46.41
N SER A 80 31.20 -2.64 46.54
CA SER A 80 31.34 -1.93 47.83
C SER A 80 31.65 -0.45 47.59
N GLY A 81 30.67 0.43 47.86
CA GLY A 81 30.89 1.87 47.97
C GLY A 81 30.66 2.69 46.69
N GLY A 82 29.62 3.51 46.70
CA GLY A 82 29.39 4.54 45.68
C GLY A 82 27.92 4.81 45.41
N SER A 83 27.23 5.51 46.31
CA SER A 83 26.08 6.33 45.92
C SER A 83 26.61 7.47 45.06
N VAL A 84 26.92 7.19 43.79
CA VAL A 84 27.23 8.23 42.81
C VAL A 84 25.94 9.04 42.64
N ASN A 85 26.01 10.33 42.97
CA ASN A 85 24.85 11.21 43.09
C ASN A 85 24.12 11.34 41.75
N ILE A 86 23.02 10.61 41.58
CA ILE A 86 22.07 10.79 40.46
C ILE A 86 21.66 12.28 40.34
N LEU A 87 21.58 12.98 41.48
CA LEU A 87 21.32 14.42 41.58
C LEU A 87 22.40 15.30 40.94
N GLU A 88 23.67 14.86 40.94
CA GLU A 88 24.81 15.60 40.40
C GLU A 88 24.93 15.42 38.88
N ASP A 89 24.61 14.24 38.36
CA ASP A 89 24.47 14.02 36.91
C ASP A 89 23.27 14.81 36.33
N LEU A 90 22.16 14.87 37.09
CA LEU A 90 20.97 15.66 36.74
C LEU A 90 21.25 17.18 36.75
N LYS A 91 22.16 17.65 37.60
CA LYS A 91 22.50 19.07 37.78
C LYS A 91 23.03 19.74 36.51
N ASN A 92 23.77 18.99 35.69
CA ASN A 92 24.37 19.51 34.46
C ASN A 92 23.41 19.50 33.26
N GLU A 93 22.24 18.87 33.39
CA GLU A 93 21.35 18.57 32.27
C GLU A 93 20.01 19.33 32.33
N VAL A 94 19.69 20.00 33.43
CA VAL A 94 18.46 20.82 33.56
C VAL A 94 18.71 22.27 33.19
N GLU A 95 17.88 22.77 32.28
CA GLU A 95 17.88 24.14 31.78
C GLU A 95 16.66 24.90 32.30
N ILE A 96 16.82 26.17 32.68
CA ILE A 96 15.68 27.03 33.06
C ILE A 96 15.32 27.86 31.83
N VAL A 97 14.08 27.72 31.35
CA VAL A 97 13.60 28.33 30.12
C VAL A 97 12.40 29.23 30.42
N TYR A 98 12.38 30.42 29.82
CA TYR A 98 11.27 31.36 29.88
C TYR A 98 10.42 31.25 28.61
N PHE A 99 9.10 31.20 28.80
CA PHE A 99 8.12 31.13 27.73
C PHE A 99 7.11 32.29 27.89
N PRO A 100 6.96 33.17 26.88
CA PRO A 100 5.96 34.23 26.93
C PRO A 100 4.55 33.65 26.80
N LYS A 101 3.55 34.39 27.28
CA LYS A 101 2.14 34.04 27.10
C LYS A 101 1.80 33.70 25.65
N ASP A 102 0.94 32.69 25.49
CA ASP A 102 0.46 32.09 24.25
C ASP A 102 1.51 31.32 23.43
N SER A 103 2.72 31.13 23.97
CA SER A 103 3.72 30.24 23.35
C SER A 103 3.34 28.76 23.48
N VAL A 104 3.66 27.97 22.45
CA VAL A 104 3.44 26.52 22.42
C VAL A 104 4.72 25.84 22.85
N LEU A 105 4.66 25.06 23.93
CA LEU A 105 5.82 24.32 24.47
C LEU A 105 5.93 22.93 23.84
N VAL A 106 4.80 22.29 23.59
CA VAL A 106 4.71 20.97 22.97
C VAL A 106 3.54 21.00 22.01
N GLU A 107 3.77 20.65 20.74
CA GLU A 107 2.69 20.45 19.77
C GLU A 107 2.16 19.01 19.78
N GLU A 108 0.86 18.86 19.53
CA GLU A 108 0.26 17.55 19.29
C GLU A 108 0.91 16.89 18.07
N GLY A 109 1.38 15.65 18.23
CA GLY A 109 2.13 14.91 17.21
C GLY A 109 3.64 15.18 17.20
N GLU A 110 4.13 16.15 17.98
CA GLU A 110 5.56 16.40 18.15
C GLU A 110 6.22 15.25 18.93
N ARG A 111 7.44 14.87 18.53
CA ARG A 111 8.20 13.84 19.23
C ARG A 111 8.87 14.49 20.44
N ASN A 112 8.51 13.95 21.61
CA ASN A 112 8.62 14.59 22.90
C ASN A 112 9.97 15.31 23.18
N PRO A 113 9.97 16.63 23.44
CA PRO A 113 11.20 17.40 23.68
C PRO A 113 11.86 17.09 25.04
N GLY A 114 11.07 16.70 26.05
CA GLY A 114 11.56 16.41 27.40
C GLY A 114 10.49 16.56 28.49
N LEU A 115 10.95 16.70 29.73
CA LEU A 115 10.09 17.01 30.89
C LEU A 115 10.13 18.51 31.17
N TYR A 116 8.96 19.11 31.41
CA TYR A 116 8.85 20.50 31.85
C TYR A 116 8.31 20.54 33.27
N TYR A 117 9.07 21.13 34.19
CA TYR A 117 8.63 21.42 35.55
C TYR A 117 8.24 22.89 35.65
N VAL A 118 7.00 23.18 36.02
CA VAL A 118 6.51 24.56 36.11
C VAL A 118 7.02 25.21 37.39
N ILE A 119 7.91 26.20 37.25
CA ILE A 119 8.45 26.97 38.37
C ILE A 119 7.47 28.08 38.73
N ASP A 120 7.02 28.85 37.73
CA ASP A 120 6.06 29.93 37.88
C ASP A 120 5.21 30.07 36.61
N GLY A 121 3.95 30.50 36.75
CA GLY A 121 2.97 30.62 35.68
C GLY A 121 2.06 29.39 35.47
N PHE A 122 1.24 29.41 34.42
CA PHE A 122 0.26 28.36 34.12
C PHE A 122 0.37 27.84 32.69
N LEU A 123 0.38 26.51 32.54
CA LEU A 123 0.30 25.84 31.24
C LEU A 123 -1.10 25.27 31.03
N ASP A 124 -1.67 25.45 29.85
CA ASP A 124 -2.93 24.84 29.41
C ASP A 124 -2.64 23.64 28.52
N VAL A 125 -3.26 22.51 28.84
CA VAL A 125 -3.17 21.28 28.08
C VAL A 125 -4.43 21.12 27.26
N SER A 126 -4.29 21.11 25.93
CA SER A 126 -5.41 20.98 25.01
C SER A 126 -5.21 19.83 24.03
N ALA A 127 -6.30 19.29 23.50
CA ALA A 127 -6.28 18.29 22.44
C ALA A 127 -7.17 18.73 21.26
N SER A 128 -6.78 18.34 20.04
CA SER A 128 -7.62 18.54 18.87
C SER A 128 -8.83 17.60 18.89
N VAL A 129 -10.03 18.12 18.63
CA VAL A 129 -11.25 17.31 18.49
C VAL A 129 -11.72 17.42 17.05
N ASP A 130 -11.81 16.28 16.36
CA ASP A 130 -12.35 16.23 15.01
C ASP A 130 -13.84 16.61 15.03
N ALA A 131 -14.19 17.74 14.42
CA ALA A 131 -15.54 18.28 14.35
C ALA A 131 -16.57 17.36 13.65
N LYS A 132 -16.14 16.24 13.05
CA LYS A 132 -17.06 15.19 12.58
C LYS A 132 -17.72 14.43 13.73
N ASN A 133 -17.10 14.37 14.91
CA ASN A 133 -17.63 13.67 16.08
C ASN A 133 -18.45 14.57 17.03
N SER A 134 -18.32 15.90 16.93
CA SER A 134 -19.08 16.82 17.81
C SER A 134 -20.55 16.98 17.40
N ASN A 135 -20.89 16.74 16.13
CA ASN A 135 -22.28 16.77 15.67
C ASN A 135 -23.06 15.47 15.95
N GLU A 136 -22.43 14.47 16.57
CA GLU A 136 -23.09 13.26 17.08
C GLU A 136 -23.18 13.24 18.63
N GLU A 137 -23.26 14.40 19.30
CA GLU A 137 -23.78 14.47 20.67
C GLU A 137 -25.32 14.31 20.67
N MET A 138 -25.76 13.11 20.31
CA MET A 138 -27.14 12.67 20.44
C MET A 138 -27.26 11.84 21.72
N LEU A 139 -27.30 12.48 22.90
CA LEU A 139 -28.00 12.05 24.13
C LEU A 139 -27.65 12.92 25.36
N GLY A 140 -28.54 13.87 25.60
CA GLY A 140 -28.93 14.58 26.83
C GLY A 140 -28.17 14.41 28.15
N THR A 141 -27.67 15.55 28.66
CA THR A 141 -27.91 16.00 30.04
C THR A 141 -27.88 17.52 30.12
N ARG A 142 -29.05 18.18 30.04
CA ARG A 142 -29.36 19.50 30.65
C ARG A 142 -30.89 19.71 30.65
N PRO A 143 -31.53 20.05 31.78
CA PRO A 143 -32.95 20.40 31.81
C PRO A 143 -33.13 21.88 31.46
N GLY A 144 -33.99 22.21 30.49
CA GLY A 144 -34.33 23.61 30.20
C GLY A 144 -35.13 23.84 28.92
N SER A 145 -36.46 23.89 29.08
CA SER A 145 -37.48 24.53 28.23
C SER A 145 -37.49 24.30 26.71
N SER A 146 -38.36 23.38 26.32
CA SER A 146 -39.27 23.38 25.16
C SER A 146 -39.31 24.61 24.23
N ARG A 147 -39.18 24.37 22.92
CA ARG A 147 -40.30 24.53 21.96
C ARG A 147 -39.98 23.78 20.66
N VAL A 148 -40.88 22.86 20.31
CA VAL A 148 -40.92 22.16 19.02
C VAL A 148 -41.79 23.00 18.10
N GLU A 149 -41.29 23.36 16.92
CA GLU A 149 -42.12 23.81 15.80
C GLU A 149 -41.77 22.95 14.57
N LEU A 150 -42.80 22.27 14.04
CA LEU A 150 -42.74 21.58 12.75
C LEU A 150 -42.70 22.61 11.61
N PRO A 151 -42.10 22.30 10.44
CA PRO A 151 -42.09 23.20 9.31
C PRO A 151 -43.43 23.16 8.56
N ASP A 152 -44.07 24.31 8.43
CA ASP A 152 -45.25 24.51 7.62
C ASP A 152 -44.87 24.74 6.14
N LEU A 153 -45.65 24.10 5.28
CA LEU A 153 -45.60 24.19 3.82
C LEU A 153 -46.36 25.43 3.33
N LEU A 154 -45.88 26.00 2.21
CA LEU A 154 -46.52 27.01 1.33
C LEU A 154 -46.21 28.50 1.62
N GLY A 155 -45.90 29.23 0.54
CA GLY A 155 -46.35 30.63 0.39
C GLY A 155 -45.28 31.68 0.12
N GLU A 156 -45.43 32.34 -1.02
CA GLU A 156 -44.64 33.45 -1.58
C GLU A 156 -44.46 34.68 -0.67
N GLY A 157 -43.36 35.41 -0.93
CA GLY A 157 -43.46 36.85 -1.19
C GLY A 157 -43.03 37.83 -0.09
N THR A 158 -42.12 38.71 -0.52
CA THR A 158 -41.89 40.10 -0.07
C THR A 158 -40.75 40.39 0.90
N ALA A 159 -39.95 41.36 0.43
CA ALA A 159 -38.74 41.90 1.00
C ALA A 159 -38.98 42.67 2.31
N ARG A 160 -37.96 42.68 3.19
CA ARG A 160 -37.56 43.86 3.93
C ARG A 160 -36.06 43.82 4.26
N ARG A 161 -35.40 44.88 3.81
CA ARG A 161 -34.04 45.29 4.15
C ARG A 161 -33.98 45.61 5.64
N ASP A 162 -32.92 45.19 6.31
CA ASP A 162 -32.32 46.02 7.35
C ASP A 162 -30.80 45.97 7.23
N SER A 163 -30.26 47.18 7.12
CA SER A 163 -28.87 47.53 6.95
C SER A 163 -28.21 47.77 8.30
N SER A 164 -27.08 47.13 8.58
CA SER A 164 -26.06 47.73 9.43
C SER A 164 -24.67 47.40 8.90
N THR A 165 -24.02 48.48 8.48
CA THR A 165 -22.69 48.61 7.92
C THR A 165 -21.64 48.43 9.00
N GLY A 166 -20.70 47.50 8.77
CA GLY A 166 -19.48 47.33 9.56
C GLY A 166 -18.33 46.95 8.63
N SER A 167 -17.48 47.94 8.34
CA SER A 167 -16.32 47.93 7.45
C SER A 167 -15.39 46.72 7.62
N LYS A 168 -15.05 46.03 6.52
CA LYS A 168 -13.86 45.19 6.43
C LYS A 168 -13.04 45.54 5.20
N SER A 169 -11.82 45.98 5.49
CA SER A 169 -10.72 46.26 4.57
C SER A 169 -10.28 45.01 3.80
N HIS A 170 -10.10 45.17 2.49
CA HIS A 170 -9.37 44.25 1.64
C HIS A 170 -7.88 44.23 2.02
N SER A 171 -7.36 43.06 2.39
CA SER A 171 -5.96 42.72 2.11
C SER A 171 -5.83 41.22 1.84
N THR A 172 -5.41 40.94 0.61
CA THR A 172 -4.60 39.81 0.12
C THR A 172 -5.00 38.38 0.46
N ALA A 173 -5.42 37.69 -0.61
CA ALA A 173 -5.68 36.27 -0.72
C ALA A 173 -4.38 35.45 -0.67
N GLU A 174 -4.08 34.83 0.47
CA GLU A 174 -3.10 33.72 0.56
C GLU A 174 -3.34 32.79 1.77
N GLN A 175 -4.60 32.63 2.18
CA GLN A 175 -5.00 31.67 3.22
C GLN A 175 -6.18 30.82 2.75
N GLN A 176 -5.95 29.94 1.78
CA GLN A 176 -6.90 28.85 1.49
C GLN A 176 -6.57 27.60 2.31
N ARG A 177 -7.56 27.20 3.12
CA ARG A 177 -7.81 25.85 3.66
C ARG A 177 -6.79 25.26 4.66
N ARG A 178 -6.66 25.88 5.83
CA ARG A 178 -6.55 25.12 7.10
C ARG A 178 -7.92 25.06 7.72
N LYS A 179 -8.57 23.88 7.72
CA LYS A 179 -9.74 23.63 8.59
C LYS A 179 -9.33 24.02 10.01
N LYS A 180 -9.99 25.00 10.63
CA LYS A 180 -9.80 25.32 12.04
C LYS A 180 -10.25 24.11 12.85
N GLN A 181 -9.31 23.25 13.24
CA GLN A 181 -9.55 22.22 14.24
C GLN A 181 -9.90 22.95 15.54
N SER A 182 -11.08 22.68 16.10
CA SER A 182 -11.46 23.17 17.42
C SER A 182 -10.61 22.45 18.46
N ARG A 183 -9.83 23.21 19.23
CA ARG A 183 -9.03 22.69 20.35
C ARG A 183 -9.86 22.75 21.62
N GLN A 184 -9.92 21.63 22.35
CA GLN A 184 -10.58 21.55 23.65
C GLN A 184 -9.51 21.56 24.76
N SER A 185 -9.60 22.50 25.69
CA SER A 185 -8.77 22.50 26.90
C SER A 185 -9.21 21.34 27.82
N LEU A 186 -8.26 20.49 28.18
CA LEU A 186 -8.46 19.32 29.03
C LEU A 186 -8.25 19.68 30.51
N PHE A 187 -7.08 20.27 30.83
CA PHE A 187 -6.73 20.69 32.19
C PHE A 187 -5.59 21.72 32.21
N LEU A 188 -5.45 22.42 33.34
CA LEU A 188 -4.40 23.43 33.57
C LEU A 188 -3.32 22.89 34.52
N ILE A 189 -2.06 23.04 34.16
CA ILE A 189 -0.89 22.73 35.00
C ILE A 189 -0.49 23.99 35.76
N LYS A 190 -0.46 23.87 37.09
CA LYS A 190 -0.09 24.95 38.03
C LYS A 190 1.40 24.86 38.39
N PRO A 191 1.99 25.90 39.03
CA PRO A 191 3.33 25.82 39.59
C PRO A 191 3.52 24.58 40.47
N GLY A 192 4.64 23.88 40.29
CA GLY A 192 4.94 22.59 40.90
C GLY A 192 4.46 21.35 40.12
N GLY A 193 3.74 21.54 39.01
CA GLY A 193 3.31 20.47 38.11
C GLY A 193 4.37 20.07 37.06
N LEU A 194 4.19 18.89 36.47
CA LEU A 194 4.99 18.39 35.36
C LEU A 194 4.17 18.31 34.07
N ALA A 195 4.74 18.78 32.97
CA ALA A 195 4.25 18.55 31.61
C ALA A 195 5.21 17.59 30.86
N GLY A 196 4.70 16.87 29.85
CA GLY A 196 5.51 15.95 29.04
C GLY A 196 5.84 14.62 29.73
N TYR A 197 5.25 14.31 30.88
CA TYR A 197 5.55 13.11 31.67
C TYR A 197 5.24 11.81 30.93
N LEU A 198 4.02 11.68 30.37
CA LEU A 198 3.60 10.49 29.65
C LEU A 198 4.53 10.21 28.45
N GLY A 199 4.78 11.20 27.60
CA GLY A 199 5.66 11.05 26.43
C GLY A 199 7.11 10.73 26.80
N SER A 200 7.56 11.12 27.99
CA SER A 200 8.94 10.85 28.45
C SER A 200 9.11 9.41 28.91
N VAL A 201 8.05 8.81 29.50
CA VAL A 201 8.06 7.42 29.96
C VAL A 201 7.71 6.46 28.83
N SER A 202 6.68 6.77 28.03
CA SER A 202 6.15 5.86 27.01
C SER A 202 6.91 5.92 25.69
N SER A 203 7.77 6.92 25.50
CA SER A 203 8.44 7.23 24.23
C SER A 203 7.56 7.67 23.07
N TYR A 204 6.23 7.68 23.23
CA TYR A 204 5.25 8.05 22.21
C TYR A 204 5.26 9.57 21.90
N ARG A 205 4.72 9.92 20.73
CA ARG A 205 4.42 11.31 20.35
C ARG A 205 3.39 11.92 21.30
N SER A 206 3.46 13.23 21.50
CA SER A 206 2.51 13.91 22.38
C SER A 206 1.10 13.87 21.78
N PHE A 207 0.11 13.37 22.54
CA PHE A 207 -1.31 13.42 22.18
C PHE A 207 -1.96 14.77 22.50
N ILE A 208 -1.19 15.68 23.10
CA ILE A 208 -1.67 16.95 23.64
C ILE A 208 -0.80 18.09 23.17
N THR A 209 -1.40 19.26 23.01
CA THR A 209 -0.71 20.52 22.84
C THR A 209 -0.61 21.22 24.19
N VAL A 210 0.59 21.61 24.61
CA VAL A 210 0.85 22.35 25.84
C VAL A 210 1.16 23.80 25.49
N THR A 211 0.35 24.73 26.00
CA THR A 211 0.47 26.18 25.72
C THR A 211 0.61 27.00 26.99
N ALA A 212 1.42 28.05 26.95
CA ALA A 212 1.59 29.00 28.04
C ALA A 212 0.37 29.93 28.12
N LYS A 213 -0.40 29.87 29.21
CA LYS A 213 -1.57 30.75 29.39
C LYS A 213 -1.21 32.10 30.02
N THR A 214 -0.11 32.11 30.76
CA THR A 214 0.56 33.29 31.29
C THR A 214 2.01 33.27 30.83
N ASP A 215 2.81 34.25 31.22
CA ASP A 215 4.25 34.09 31.15
C ASP A 215 4.65 32.97 32.13
N VAL A 216 5.51 32.05 31.69
CA VAL A 216 5.87 30.83 32.44
C VAL A 216 7.38 30.65 32.47
N TYR A 217 7.90 30.34 33.66
CA TYR A 217 9.25 29.83 33.85
C TYR A 217 9.18 28.33 34.08
N VAL A 218 9.96 27.56 33.32
CA VAL A 218 9.99 26.09 33.42
C VAL A 218 11.41 25.57 33.57
N GLY A 219 11.59 24.54 34.40
CA GLY A 219 12.75 23.67 34.38
C GLY A 219 12.58 22.62 33.29
N PHE A 220 13.39 22.69 32.25
CA PHE A 220 13.40 21.78 31.12
C PHE A 220 14.49 20.72 31.30
N LEU A 221 14.09 19.45 31.28
CA LEU A 221 15.02 18.32 31.20
C LEU A 221 14.88 17.68 29.82
N PRO A 222 15.89 17.82 28.94
CA PRO A 222 15.85 17.26 27.59
C PRO A 222 15.73 15.74 27.62
N ARG A 223 15.02 15.18 26.65
CA ARG A 223 14.87 13.72 26.56
C ARG A 223 16.20 12.97 26.46
N VAL A 224 17.16 13.49 25.69
CA VAL A 224 18.50 12.88 25.53
C VAL A 224 19.23 12.78 26.88
N ALA A 225 18.94 13.67 27.82
CA ALA A 225 19.45 13.57 29.19
C ALA A 225 18.75 12.45 29.97
N ILE A 226 17.42 12.36 29.86
CA ILE A 226 16.64 11.28 30.49
C ILE A 226 17.12 9.92 30.00
N ASP A 227 17.29 9.73 28.69
CA ASP A 227 17.75 8.46 28.11
C ASP A 227 19.15 8.10 28.62
N ARG A 228 20.09 9.06 28.67
CA ARG A 228 21.42 8.86 29.27
C ARG A 228 21.37 8.47 30.74
N ILE A 229 20.50 9.12 31.53
CA ILE A 229 20.29 8.80 32.94
C ILE A 229 19.70 7.40 33.10
N VAL A 230 18.72 7.02 32.27
CA VAL A 230 18.08 5.69 32.30
C VAL A 230 19.05 4.59 31.87
N GLU A 231 19.91 4.85 30.86
CA GLU A 231 20.97 3.91 30.46
C GLU A 231 21.96 3.65 31.59
N ARG A 232 22.30 4.69 32.37
CA ARG A 232 23.21 4.58 33.52
C ARG A 232 22.52 4.02 34.77
N TYR A 233 21.26 4.38 34.97
CA TYR A 233 20.44 4.05 36.14
C TYR A 233 19.03 3.59 35.71
N PRO A 234 18.86 2.32 35.29
CA PRO A 234 17.57 1.79 34.80
C PRO A 234 16.43 1.89 35.83
N ILE A 235 16.76 1.99 37.12
CA ILE A 235 15.78 2.13 38.20
C ILE A 235 14.95 3.42 38.10
N VAL A 236 15.49 4.46 37.47
CA VAL A 236 14.76 5.73 37.24
C VAL A 236 13.50 5.46 36.41
N LEU A 237 13.61 4.69 35.33
CA LEU A 237 12.47 4.36 34.48
C LEU A 237 11.40 3.57 35.25
N LEU A 238 11.81 2.63 36.09
CA LEU A 238 10.89 1.86 36.94
C LEU A 238 10.14 2.76 37.94
N THR A 239 10.85 3.71 38.58
CA THR A 239 10.22 4.67 39.49
C THR A 239 9.24 5.59 38.76
N MET A 240 9.60 6.04 37.56
CA MET A 240 8.72 6.86 36.74
C MET A 240 7.48 6.10 36.27
N ALA A 241 7.65 4.85 35.83
CA ALA A 241 6.54 3.98 35.42
C ALA A 241 5.61 3.67 36.60
N LYS A 242 6.14 3.38 37.79
CA LYS A 242 5.34 3.15 39.01
C LYS A 242 4.52 4.38 39.42
N ARG A 243 5.08 5.59 39.23
CA ARG A 243 4.31 6.82 39.45
C ARG A 243 3.24 7.01 38.36
N LEU A 244 3.55 6.69 37.10
CA LEU A 244 2.57 6.77 36.02
C LEU A 244 1.34 5.89 36.31
N THR A 245 1.53 4.66 36.78
CA THR A 245 0.41 3.77 37.12
C THR A 245 -0.49 4.36 38.20
N SER A 246 0.06 5.09 39.18
CA SER A 246 -0.74 5.79 40.20
C SER A 246 -1.55 6.97 39.68
N LEU A 247 -1.17 7.54 38.54
CA LEU A 247 -1.87 8.65 37.88
C LEU A 247 -2.95 8.17 36.89
N LEU A 248 -2.91 6.90 36.48
CA LEU A 248 -3.88 6.34 35.54
C LEU A 248 -5.24 6.12 36.22
N PRO A 249 -6.37 6.39 35.53
CA PRO A 249 -7.69 6.04 36.01
C PRO A 249 -7.85 4.54 36.29
N ARG A 250 -8.71 4.18 37.25
CA ARG A 250 -9.01 2.78 37.60
C ARG A 250 -9.43 1.93 36.39
N LEU A 251 -10.14 2.53 35.44
CA LEU A 251 -10.53 1.87 34.20
C LEU A 251 -9.32 1.39 33.38
N ILE A 252 -8.30 2.24 33.22
CA ILE A 252 -7.09 1.87 32.48
C ILE A 252 -6.31 0.80 33.23
N GLN A 253 -6.24 0.89 34.57
CA GLN A 253 -5.60 -0.14 35.39
C GLN A 253 -6.32 -1.50 35.29
N HIS A 254 -7.66 -1.50 35.22
CA HIS A 254 -8.44 -2.72 35.03
C HIS A 254 -8.16 -3.36 33.66
N ILE A 255 -8.06 -2.54 32.61
CA ILE A 255 -7.70 -2.99 31.26
C ILE A 255 -6.27 -3.54 31.23
N ASP A 256 -5.30 -2.81 31.79
CA ASP A 256 -3.89 -3.21 31.86
C ASP A 256 -3.70 -4.55 32.58
N PHE A 257 -4.41 -4.77 33.68
CA PHE A 257 -4.35 -6.03 34.43
C PHE A 257 -4.87 -7.24 33.64
N ALA A 258 -5.85 -7.03 32.76
CA ALA A 258 -6.53 -8.11 32.03
C ALA A 258 -6.01 -8.31 30.60
N LEU A 259 -5.23 -7.35 30.07
CA LEU A 259 -4.56 -7.46 28.78
C LEU A 259 -3.34 -8.40 28.90
N GLU A 260 -3.21 -9.31 27.95
CA GLU A 260 -2.06 -10.22 27.87
C GLU A 260 -1.17 -9.84 26.68
N TRP A 261 0.13 -9.68 26.92
CA TRP A 261 1.11 -9.43 25.87
C TRP A 261 1.60 -10.75 25.27
N VAL A 262 1.42 -10.95 23.97
CA VAL A 262 1.75 -12.19 23.27
C VAL A 262 2.79 -11.90 22.19
N GLN A 263 3.92 -12.63 22.24
CA GLN A 263 4.94 -12.57 21.20
C GLN A 263 4.87 -13.83 20.33
N VAL A 264 4.77 -13.63 19.02
CA VAL A 264 4.56 -14.70 18.04
C VAL A 264 5.67 -14.62 16.99
N ASN A 265 6.35 -15.74 16.74
CA ASN A 265 7.39 -15.78 15.71
C ASN A 265 6.78 -15.84 14.31
N ALA A 266 7.54 -15.39 13.31
CA ALA A 266 7.14 -15.50 11.90
C ALA A 266 6.73 -16.94 11.53
N GLY A 267 5.57 -17.09 10.89
CA GLY A 267 5.02 -18.37 10.43
C GLY A 267 4.21 -19.16 11.47
N GLN A 268 4.20 -18.75 12.73
CA GLN A 268 3.43 -19.41 13.78
C GLN A 268 1.93 -19.08 13.66
N ALA A 269 1.07 -20.08 13.88
CA ALA A 269 -0.38 -19.91 13.95
C ALA A 269 -0.79 -19.43 15.34
N ILE A 270 -1.72 -18.49 15.40
CA ILE A 270 -2.27 -17.92 16.64
C ILE A 270 -3.50 -18.71 17.07
N TYR A 271 -4.39 -19.00 16.11
CA TYR A 271 -5.54 -19.88 16.28
C TYR A 271 -5.86 -20.57 14.95
N HIS A 272 -6.58 -21.67 15.02
CA HIS A 272 -7.02 -22.47 13.89
C HIS A 272 -8.48 -22.22 13.51
N GLN A 273 -8.80 -22.56 12.26
CA GLN A 273 -10.17 -22.51 11.77
C GLN A 273 -11.07 -23.42 12.61
N ASN A 274 -12.26 -22.93 12.93
CA ASN A 274 -13.27 -23.55 13.80
C ASN A 274 -12.94 -23.59 15.30
N ASP A 275 -11.83 -23.01 15.74
CA ASP A 275 -11.58 -22.81 17.17
C ASP A 275 -12.66 -21.88 17.78
N GLU A 276 -12.90 -22.00 19.08
CA GLU A 276 -13.81 -21.11 19.80
C GLU A 276 -13.22 -19.69 19.94
N SER A 277 -14.09 -18.68 19.94
CA SER A 277 -13.67 -17.28 20.06
C SER A 277 -13.44 -16.87 21.53
N ASP A 278 -12.17 -16.89 21.92
CA ASP A 278 -11.72 -16.61 23.29
C ASP A 278 -11.32 -15.14 23.52
N ALA A 279 -10.73 -14.47 22.53
CA ALA A 279 -10.17 -13.13 22.65
C ALA A 279 -10.16 -12.34 21.34
N ILE A 280 -10.00 -11.03 21.46
CA ILE A 280 -9.70 -10.11 20.36
C ILE A 280 -8.18 -9.88 20.36
N TYR A 281 -7.53 -9.96 19.21
CA TYR A 281 -6.10 -9.73 19.06
C TYR A 281 -5.86 -8.37 18.42
N ILE A 282 -5.05 -7.53 19.06
CA ILE A 282 -4.65 -6.22 18.54
C ILE A 282 -3.18 -6.29 18.14
N VAL A 283 -2.87 -5.95 16.89
CA VAL A 283 -1.50 -6.00 16.38
C VAL A 283 -0.74 -4.75 16.83
N LEU A 284 0.21 -4.90 17.75
CA LEU A 284 1.05 -3.81 18.25
C LEU A 284 2.23 -3.54 17.32
N ASN A 285 2.87 -4.61 16.87
CA ASN A 285 3.93 -4.60 15.86
C ASN A 285 3.87 -5.94 15.13
N GLY A 286 4.14 -5.96 13.83
CA GLY A 286 4.03 -7.17 13.02
C GLY A 286 2.93 -7.12 11.97
N ARG A 287 2.67 -8.27 11.37
CA ARG A 287 1.65 -8.44 10.33
C ARG A 287 1.11 -9.86 10.39
N LEU A 288 -0.21 -9.99 10.30
CA LEU A 288 -0.93 -11.25 10.35
C LEU A 288 -1.64 -11.54 9.03
N ARG A 289 -1.87 -12.82 8.74
CA ARG A 289 -2.66 -13.29 7.60
C ARG A 289 -3.67 -14.33 8.05
N ALA A 290 -4.95 -14.10 7.74
CA ALA A 290 -6.01 -15.08 7.91
C ALA A 290 -6.15 -15.94 6.66
N ILE A 291 -6.12 -17.27 6.84
CA ILE A 291 -6.19 -18.26 5.77
C ILE A 291 -7.36 -19.20 6.06
N GLN A 292 -8.29 -19.34 5.12
CA GLN A 292 -9.37 -20.32 5.18
C GLN A 292 -8.98 -21.56 4.38
N GLU A 293 -9.22 -22.73 4.94
CA GLU A 293 -9.12 -23.99 4.22
C GLU A 293 -10.52 -24.36 3.70
N ASP A 294 -10.63 -24.51 2.38
CA ASP A 294 -11.84 -24.98 1.73
C ASP A 294 -11.95 -26.52 1.83
N LYS A 295 -13.15 -27.09 1.64
CA LYS A 295 -13.42 -28.54 1.75
C LYS A 295 -12.57 -29.40 0.81
N ASP A 296 -12.03 -28.81 -0.25
CA ASP A 296 -11.14 -29.45 -1.23
C ASP A 296 -9.64 -29.37 -0.82
N GLY A 297 -9.30 -28.92 0.40
CA GLY A 297 -7.92 -28.75 0.88
C GLY A 297 -7.19 -27.55 0.27
N LYS A 298 -7.93 -26.64 -0.38
CA LYS A 298 -7.37 -25.42 -0.97
C LYS A 298 -7.37 -24.28 0.05
N MET A 299 -6.19 -23.73 0.31
CA MET A 299 -6.02 -22.56 1.17
C MET A 299 -6.31 -21.25 0.42
N GLN A 300 -7.34 -20.53 0.88
CA GLN A 300 -7.67 -19.16 0.46
C GLN A 300 -7.24 -18.15 1.53
N VAL A 301 -6.77 -16.97 1.11
CA VAL A 301 -6.43 -15.89 2.05
C VAL A 301 -7.66 -15.01 2.23
N ILE A 302 -8.18 -14.89 3.46
CA ILE A 302 -9.34 -14.04 3.79
C ILE A 302 -8.89 -12.58 3.88
N GLY A 303 -7.77 -12.33 4.56
CA GLY A 303 -7.31 -10.97 4.81
C GLY A 303 -5.92 -10.92 5.43
N GLU A 304 -5.33 -9.73 5.40
CA GLU A 304 -4.08 -9.40 6.08
C GLU A 304 -4.30 -8.22 7.02
N TYR A 305 -3.66 -8.26 8.18
CA TYR A 305 -3.81 -7.27 9.25
C TYR A 305 -2.44 -6.73 9.61
N GLY A 306 -2.29 -5.41 9.59
CA GLY A 306 -1.06 -4.72 9.93
C GLY A 306 -1.08 -4.16 11.35
N GLN A 307 -0.04 -3.40 11.68
CA GLN A 307 0.04 -2.67 12.94
C GLN A 307 -1.16 -1.74 13.15
N GLY A 308 -1.78 -1.83 14.33
CA GLY A 308 -2.97 -1.07 14.73
C GLY A 308 -4.29 -1.75 14.39
N ASP A 309 -4.28 -2.81 13.58
CA ASP A 309 -5.49 -3.56 13.25
C ASP A 309 -5.88 -4.53 14.39
N SER A 310 -7.18 -4.77 14.51
CA SER A 310 -7.79 -5.72 15.42
C SER A 310 -8.38 -6.91 14.67
N VAL A 311 -8.23 -8.11 15.23
CA VAL A 311 -8.69 -9.37 14.63
C VAL A 311 -9.48 -10.15 15.67
N GLY A 312 -10.57 -10.80 15.24
CA GLY A 312 -11.39 -11.64 16.12
C GLY A 312 -12.56 -10.91 16.78
N GLU A 313 -12.79 -9.63 16.44
CA GLU A 313 -13.81 -8.78 17.06
C GLU A 313 -15.24 -9.25 16.77
N LEU A 314 -15.50 -9.71 15.54
CA LEU A 314 -16.83 -10.18 15.14
C LEU A 314 -17.18 -11.50 15.86
N GLU A 315 -16.24 -12.43 15.90
CA GLU A 315 -16.47 -13.77 16.45
C GLU A 315 -16.69 -13.70 17.96
N VAL A 316 -15.96 -12.84 18.68
CA VAL A 316 -16.14 -12.64 20.12
C VAL A 316 -17.51 -12.04 20.44
N LEU A 317 -18.01 -11.13 19.60
CA LEU A 317 -19.32 -10.49 19.78
C LEU A 317 -20.49 -11.40 19.41
N THR A 318 -20.33 -12.19 18.36
CA THR A 318 -21.37 -13.08 17.84
C THR A 318 -21.35 -14.47 18.47
N GLU A 319 -20.33 -14.75 19.28
CA GLU A 319 -20.06 -16.07 19.88
C GLU A 319 -19.92 -17.17 18.81
N SER A 320 -19.44 -16.81 17.63
CA SER A 320 -19.17 -17.75 16.54
C SER A 320 -17.77 -18.38 16.67
N THR A 321 -17.55 -19.48 15.94
CA THR A 321 -16.22 -20.06 15.77
C THR A 321 -15.36 -19.23 14.81
N ARG A 322 -14.04 -19.43 14.86
CA ARG A 322 -13.09 -18.75 13.99
C ARG A 322 -13.27 -19.16 12.52
N PRO A 323 -13.45 -18.22 11.57
CA PRO A 323 -13.73 -18.55 10.17
C PRO A 323 -12.52 -19.10 9.39
N GLY A 324 -11.29 -18.86 9.87
CA GLY A 324 -10.05 -19.29 9.26
C GLY A 324 -8.90 -19.36 10.26
N THR A 325 -7.74 -19.89 9.84
CA THR A 325 -6.52 -19.97 10.64
C THR A 325 -5.70 -18.68 10.51
N LEU A 326 -5.33 -18.07 11.63
CA LEU A 326 -4.55 -16.82 11.66
C LEU A 326 -3.07 -17.11 11.87
N HIS A 327 -2.22 -16.64 10.97
CA HIS A 327 -0.76 -16.84 11.03
C HIS A 327 -0.01 -15.52 11.06
N ALA A 328 1.12 -15.49 11.76
CA ALA A 328 2.06 -14.37 11.70
C ALA A 328 2.90 -14.40 10.41
N ILE A 329 2.98 -13.28 9.69
CA ILE A 329 3.85 -13.15 8.50
C ILE A 329 5.30 -12.92 8.89
N ARG A 330 5.51 -12.05 9.89
CA ARG A 330 6.79 -11.73 10.52
C ARG A 330 6.69 -11.86 12.03
N ASP A 331 7.80 -11.71 12.75
CA ASP A 331 7.75 -11.68 14.21
C ASP A 331 6.79 -10.55 14.64
N THR A 332 5.78 -10.92 15.41
CA THR A 332 4.62 -10.08 15.72
C THR A 332 4.41 -10.02 17.22
N GLU A 333 4.07 -8.83 17.71
CA GLU A 333 3.68 -8.52 19.08
C GLU A 333 2.19 -8.17 19.09
N LEU A 334 1.43 -8.89 19.91
CA LEU A 334 -0.02 -8.77 20.01
C LEU A 334 -0.42 -8.42 21.43
N ALA A 335 -1.44 -7.58 21.56
CA ALA A 335 -2.22 -7.48 22.78
C ALA A 335 -3.44 -8.38 22.65
N LYS A 336 -3.53 -9.41 23.49
CA LYS A 336 -4.69 -10.29 23.61
C LYS A 336 -5.68 -9.66 24.59
N PHE A 337 -6.86 -9.37 24.09
CA PHE A 337 -7.98 -8.78 24.81
C PHE A 337 -9.05 -9.86 25.07
N PRO A 338 -9.13 -10.42 26.28
CA PRO A 338 -10.01 -11.56 26.55
C PRO A 338 -11.51 -11.20 26.42
N LYS A 339 -12.33 -12.17 26.00
CA LYS A 339 -13.80 -12.05 25.99
C LYS A 339 -14.37 -11.71 27.37
N THR A 340 -13.77 -12.21 28.43
CA THR A 340 -14.17 -11.91 29.82
C THR A 340 -13.98 -10.43 30.17
N LEU A 341 -12.88 -9.82 29.71
CA LEU A 341 -12.63 -8.39 29.86
C LEU A 341 -13.65 -7.58 29.06
N PHE A 342 -13.96 -7.99 27.83
CA PHE A 342 -15.01 -7.35 27.03
C PHE A 342 -16.35 -7.31 27.78
N ASN A 343 -16.77 -8.45 28.32
CA ASN A 343 -18.02 -8.58 29.05
C ASN A 343 -18.03 -7.77 30.35
N SER A 344 -16.91 -7.75 31.09
CA SER A 344 -16.75 -6.91 32.30
C SER A 344 -16.91 -5.43 31.98
N LEU A 345 -16.21 -4.95 30.95
CA LEU A 345 -16.28 -3.56 30.50
C LEU A 345 -17.67 -3.19 29.97
N ALA A 346 -18.36 -4.13 29.33
CA ALA A 346 -19.73 -3.91 28.88
C ALA A 346 -20.73 -3.76 30.02
N GLN A 347 -20.48 -4.40 31.17
CA GLN A 347 -21.30 -4.25 32.36
C GLN A 347 -20.97 -2.95 33.12
N GLU A 348 -19.68 -2.64 33.31
CA GLU A 348 -19.25 -1.46 34.08
C GLU A 348 -19.40 -0.14 33.31
N HIS A 349 -19.18 -0.16 31.98
CA HIS A 349 -19.19 1.02 31.13
C HIS A 349 -19.95 0.81 29.81
N PRO A 350 -21.30 0.70 29.84
CA PRO A 350 -22.12 0.43 28.66
C PRO A 350 -21.93 1.44 27.51
N GLY A 351 -21.63 2.70 27.83
CA GLY A 351 -21.39 3.75 26.84
C GLY A 351 -20.16 3.51 25.97
N ILE A 352 -19.13 2.82 26.48
CA ILE A 352 -17.94 2.44 25.72
C ILE A 352 -18.31 1.33 24.73
N THR A 353 -19.06 0.32 25.18
CA THR A 353 -19.50 -0.80 24.34
C THR A 353 -20.36 -0.35 23.17
N ILE A 354 -21.27 0.60 23.38
CA ILE A 354 -22.08 1.16 22.29
C ILE A 354 -21.18 1.82 21.22
N LYS A 355 -20.14 2.54 21.63
CA LYS A 355 -19.16 3.12 20.69
C LYS A 355 -18.39 2.05 19.94
N VAL A 356 -17.92 1.00 20.62
CA VAL A 356 -17.23 -0.14 20.00
C VAL A 356 -18.14 -0.86 18.99
N SER A 357 -19.39 -1.15 19.35
CA SER A 357 -20.37 -1.78 18.45
C SER A 357 -20.67 -0.90 17.23
N LYS A 358 -20.75 0.43 17.38
CA LYS A 358 -20.90 1.36 16.25
C LYS A 358 -19.68 1.34 15.31
N ILE A 359 -18.46 1.25 15.84
CA ILE A 359 -17.23 1.14 15.05
C ILE A 359 -17.21 -0.17 14.27
N ILE A 360 -17.59 -1.28 14.91
CA ILE A 360 -17.63 -2.59 14.24
C ILE A 360 -18.73 -2.64 13.19
N ALA A 361 -19.93 -2.11 13.49
CA ALA A 361 -21.03 -2.03 12.53
C ALA A 361 -20.68 -1.17 11.30
N SER A 362 -19.95 -0.06 11.48
CA SER A 362 -19.49 0.76 10.36
C SER A 362 -18.42 0.07 9.52
N ARG A 363 -17.48 -0.67 10.15
CA ARG A 363 -16.51 -1.53 9.45
C ARG A 363 -17.18 -2.65 8.68
N MET A 364 -18.16 -3.34 9.28
CA MET A 364 -18.95 -4.40 8.64
C MET A 364 -19.71 -3.85 7.43
N ARG A 365 -20.36 -2.69 7.56
CA ARG A 365 -21.01 -2.03 6.44
C ARG A 365 -20.01 -1.68 5.33
N ALA A 366 -18.82 -1.18 5.67
CA ALA A 366 -17.79 -0.89 4.68
C ALA A 366 -17.28 -2.15 3.94
N LEU A 367 -17.22 -3.30 4.62
CA LEU A 367 -16.88 -4.60 4.03
C LEU A 367 -18.00 -5.15 3.13
N ILE A 368 -19.27 -4.98 3.54
CA ILE A 368 -20.44 -5.45 2.79
C ILE A 368 -20.72 -4.56 1.56
N GLU A 369 -20.59 -3.24 1.71
CA GLU A 369 -20.78 -2.27 0.61
C GLU A 369 -19.61 -2.24 -0.37
N ASN A 370 -18.40 -2.64 0.07
CA ASN A 370 -17.25 -2.86 -0.81
C ASN A 370 -16.88 -4.36 -0.85
N PRO A 371 -17.64 -5.21 -1.54
CA PRO A 371 -17.34 -6.65 -1.68
C PRO A 371 -16.03 -6.94 -2.45
N MET A 372 -15.31 -5.91 -2.88
CA MET A 372 -14.15 -5.99 -3.77
C MET A 372 -12.84 -6.44 -3.09
N THR A 373 -12.87 -6.69 -1.77
CA THR A 373 -11.74 -7.29 -1.04
C THR A 373 -11.88 -8.81 -0.87
N GLU A 374 -13.03 -9.40 -1.23
CA GLU A 374 -13.14 -10.86 -1.37
C GLU A 374 -13.26 -11.29 -2.85
N PRO A 375 -12.59 -12.37 -3.25
CA PRO A 375 -12.93 -13.05 -4.49
C PRO A 375 -14.30 -13.71 -4.31
N ALA A 376 -15.35 -13.08 -4.85
CA ALA A 376 -16.69 -13.61 -5.08
C ALA A 376 -16.98 -14.97 -4.42
N ALA A 377 -17.64 -14.93 -3.26
CA ALA A 377 -18.40 -16.04 -2.71
C ALA A 377 -19.54 -16.39 -3.69
N THR A 378 -19.21 -17.06 -4.78
CA THR A 378 -20.17 -17.80 -5.60
C THR A 378 -19.41 -18.94 -6.29
N GLU A 379 -19.66 -20.13 -5.76
CA GLU A 379 -19.50 -21.45 -6.36
C GLU A 379 -18.74 -21.55 -7.70
N SER A 380 -17.59 -22.23 -7.70
CA SER A 380 -17.35 -23.34 -8.65
C SER A 380 -15.97 -23.97 -8.47
N LYS A 381 -16.03 -25.28 -8.24
CA LYS A 381 -14.92 -26.23 -8.23
C LYS A 381 -14.19 -26.19 -9.59
N LEU A 382 -12.86 -26.37 -9.55
CA LEU A 382 -11.92 -26.46 -10.68
C LEU A 382 -11.45 -25.11 -11.29
N ALA A 383 -10.49 -24.47 -10.62
CA ALA A 383 -9.64 -23.42 -11.19
C ALA A 383 -8.16 -23.85 -11.15
N VAL A 384 -7.56 -23.88 -12.35
CA VAL A 384 -6.12 -23.83 -12.61
C VAL A 384 -5.62 -22.43 -12.20
N SER A 385 -4.38 -22.39 -11.71
CA SER A 385 -3.60 -21.28 -11.12
C SER A 385 -4.11 -19.85 -11.34
N ARG A 386 -4.75 -19.28 -10.32
CA ARG A 386 -4.92 -17.81 -10.17
C ARG A 386 -3.75 -17.23 -9.35
N PRO A 387 -3.17 -16.07 -9.70
CA PRO A 387 -2.30 -15.35 -8.78
C PRO A 387 -3.14 -14.87 -7.59
N LYS A 388 -2.78 -15.34 -6.39
CA LYS A 388 -3.42 -14.98 -5.13
C LYS A 388 -3.16 -13.50 -4.86
N SER A 389 -4.13 -12.64 -5.17
CA SER A 389 -4.05 -11.20 -4.90
C SER A 389 -4.03 -10.96 -3.39
N THR A 390 -2.84 -10.93 -2.80
CA THR A 390 -2.61 -10.39 -1.45
C THR A 390 -2.68 -8.87 -1.53
N SER A 391 -3.40 -8.21 -0.62
CA SER A 391 -3.55 -6.75 -0.64
C SER A 391 -2.17 -6.07 -0.55
N THR A 392 -1.93 -5.06 -1.39
CA THR A 392 -0.75 -4.18 -1.31
C THR A 392 -0.93 -3.06 -0.28
N MET A 393 -2.03 -3.09 0.47
CA MET A 393 -2.39 -2.01 1.36
C MET A 393 -1.57 -2.09 2.65
N ASN A 394 -1.10 -0.94 3.10
CA ASN A 394 -0.42 -0.74 4.39
C ASN A 394 0.87 -1.59 4.56
N LEU A 395 1.76 -1.61 3.56
CA LEU A 395 3.11 -2.17 3.71
C LEU A 395 3.96 -1.22 4.56
N ARG A 396 4.58 -1.72 5.64
CA ARG A 396 5.49 -0.96 6.51
C ARG A 396 6.94 -1.30 6.21
N THR A 397 7.25 -2.57 5.93
CA THR A 397 8.63 -3.03 5.73
C THR A 397 8.81 -3.75 4.40
N VAL A 398 9.86 -3.38 3.67
CA VAL A 398 10.22 -4.00 2.39
C VAL A 398 11.68 -4.42 2.41
N ALA A 399 11.96 -5.71 2.18
CA ALA A 399 13.33 -6.20 2.05
C ALA A 399 13.75 -6.31 0.58
N ILE A 400 14.92 -5.77 0.27
CA ILE A 400 15.56 -5.84 -1.03
C ILE A 400 16.64 -6.92 -0.92
N VAL A 401 16.41 -8.04 -1.59
CA VAL A 401 17.26 -9.24 -1.52
C VAL A 401 17.78 -9.55 -2.92
N PRO A 402 19.10 -9.67 -3.13
CA PRO A 402 19.65 -10.07 -4.42
C PRO A 402 19.32 -11.54 -4.70
N CYS A 403 19.06 -11.91 -5.97
CA CYS A 403 18.93 -13.33 -6.33
C CYS A 403 20.29 -14.05 -6.22
N THR A 404 21.36 -13.41 -6.67
CA THR A 404 22.75 -13.92 -6.70
C THR A 404 23.73 -12.88 -6.19
N ALA A 405 24.89 -13.29 -5.68
CA ALA A 405 25.97 -12.35 -5.38
C ALA A 405 26.36 -11.50 -6.60
N GLY A 406 26.69 -10.23 -6.35
CA GLY A 406 27.10 -9.26 -7.38
C GLY A 406 25.97 -8.42 -7.97
N VAL A 407 24.71 -8.64 -7.58
CA VAL A 407 23.60 -7.74 -7.95
C VAL A 407 23.71 -6.43 -7.16
N PRO A 408 23.64 -5.26 -7.81
CA PRO A 408 23.82 -3.95 -7.15
C PRO A 408 22.58 -3.49 -6.37
N VAL A 409 22.25 -4.18 -5.27
CA VAL A 409 21.06 -3.90 -4.45
C VAL A 409 21.13 -2.58 -3.68
N VAL A 410 22.33 -2.10 -3.33
CA VAL A 410 22.52 -0.82 -2.64
C VAL A 410 22.24 0.37 -3.58
N GLU A 411 22.72 0.29 -4.83
CA GLU A 411 22.41 1.33 -5.82
C GLU A 411 20.92 1.33 -6.15
N PHE A 412 20.32 0.15 -6.25
CA PHE A 412 18.89 -0.02 -6.46
C PHE A 412 18.08 0.58 -5.29
N SER A 413 18.44 0.30 -4.04
CA SER A 413 17.74 0.82 -2.86
C SER A 413 17.81 2.34 -2.77
N ASN A 414 18.96 2.94 -3.09
CA ASN A 414 19.13 4.40 -3.07
C ASN A 414 18.25 5.09 -4.13
N LYS A 415 18.16 4.53 -5.34
CA LYS A 415 17.27 5.04 -6.39
C LYS A 415 15.79 4.89 -6.01
N LEU A 416 15.42 3.76 -5.41
CA LEU A 416 14.06 3.52 -4.93
C LEU A 416 13.69 4.49 -3.80
N GLN A 417 14.59 4.72 -2.84
CA GLN A 417 14.39 5.69 -1.76
C GLN A 417 14.19 7.11 -2.31
N ALA A 418 15.01 7.54 -3.27
CA ALA A 418 14.86 8.84 -3.91
C ALA A 418 13.49 8.98 -4.61
N ALA A 419 13.02 7.94 -5.29
CA ALA A 419 11.70 7.93 -5.92
C ALA A 419 10.56 7.97 -4.88
N LEU A 420 10.68 7.23 -3.77
CA LEU A 420 9.69 7.22 -2.69
C LEU A 420 9.58 8.60 -2.00
N VAL A 421 10.72 9.27 -1.76
CA VAL A 421 10.75 10.63 -1.20
C VAL A 421 10.04 11.62 -2.13
N GLN A 422 10.21 11.50 -3.46
CA GLN A 422 9.56 12.37 -4.44
C GLN A 422 8.04 12.17 -4.52
N ILE A 423 7.54 10.94 -4.35
CA ILE A 423 6.09 10.65 -4.36
C ILE A 423 5.40 11.12 -3.05
N GLY A 424 6.17 11.39 -2.00
CA GLY A 424 5.67 11.81 -0.70
C GLY A 424 4.98 10.66 0.04
N THR A 425 5.79 9.74 0.58
CA THR A 425 5.28 8.75 1.53
C THR A 425 4.85 9.43 2.82
N VAL A 426 3.74 8.97 3.39
CA VAL A 426 3.26 9.45 4.69
C VAL A 426 4.36 9.13 5.72
N ASN A 427 4.83 10.13 6.47
CA ASN A 427 5.91 10.01 7.47
C ASN A 427 7.32 9.63 6.94
N GLY A 428 7.58 9.73 5.63
CA GLY A 428 8.93 9.55 5.06
C GLY A 428 9.38 8.09 4.91
N VAL A 429 10.61 7.88 4.40
CA VAL A 429 11.21 6.56 4.16
C VAL A 429 12.64 6.53 4.68
N THR A 430 13.04 5.40 5.28
CA THR A 430 14.42 5.13 5.65
C THR A 430 14.94 3.84 5.02
N THR A 431 16.25 3.80 4.74
CA THR A 431 16.96 2.62 4.23
C THR A 431 17.94 2.13 5.29
N LEU A 432 17.97 0.82 5.53
CA LEU A 432 18.84 0.18 6.50
C LEU A 432 19.75 -0.82 5.81
N ASN A 433 21.04 -0.64 6.04
CA ASN A 433 22.12 -1.53 5.63
C ASN A 433 22.78 -2.08 6.90
N GLN A 434 23.61 -3.13 6.78
CA GLN A 434 24.30 -3.67 7.95
C GLN A 434 25.14 -2.61 8.66
N SER A 435 25.83 -1.75 7.90
CA SER A 435 26.66 -0.66 8.44
C SER A 435 25.84 0.33 9.27
N SER A 436 24.63 0.67 8.85
CA SER A 436 23.75 1.59 9.57
C SER A 436 23.34 1.03 10.93
N ILE A 437 23.07 -0.27 10.99
CA ILE A 437 22.71 -0.97 12.24
C ILE A 437 23.91 -1.07 13.18
N LEU A 438 25.08 -1.45 12.66
CA LEU A 438 26.30 -1.56 13.47
C LEU A 438 26.78 -0.21 14.00
N ASN A 439 26.57 0.88 13.26
CA ASN A 439 26.88 2.23 13.73
C ASN A 439 26.00 2.66 14.91
N HIS A 440 24.74 2.19 14.97
CA HIS A 440 23.81 2.55 16.04
C HIS A 440 23.89 1.61 17.25
N LEU A 441 23.90 0.30 17.02
CA LEU A 441 23.84 -0.73 18.09
C LEU A 441 25.21 -1.30 18.48
N GLY A 442 26.27 -0.98 17.74
CA GLY A 442 27.61 -1.48 17.94
C GLY A 442 27.82 -2.93 17.48
N ARG A 443 29.03 -3.44 17.70
CA ARG A 443 29.48 -4.78 17.23
C ARG A 443 28.68 -5.97 17.75
N HIS A 444 27.97 -5.80 18.88
CA HIS A 444 27.20 -6.86 19.54
C HIS A 444 25.70 -6.83 19.16
N ALA A 445 25.31 -6.05 18.15
CA ALA A 445 23.92 -5.92 17.70
C ALA A 445 23.23 -7.25 17.38
N PHE A 446 23.98 -8.23 16.86
CA PHE A 446 23.44 -9.55 16.46
C PHE A 446 23.67 -10.65 17.50
N SER A 447 24.12 -10.30 18.72
CA SER A 447 24.19 -11.25 19.85
C SER A 447 22.80 -11.54 20.42
N ARG A 448 22.66 -12.54 21.29
CA ARG A 448 21.36 -12.87 21.94
C ARG A 448 20.76 -11.66 22.68
N MET A 449 21.58 -10.92 23.42
CA MET A 449 21.16 -9.69 24.09
C MET A 449 20.93 -8.53 23.11
N GLY A 450 21.76 -8.45 22.06
CA GLY A 450 21.62 -7.45 20.99
C GLY A 450 20.32 -7.59 20.19
N LYS A 451 19.80 -8.81 20.02
CA LYS A 451 18.57 -9.07 19.26
C LYS A 451 17.35 -8.33 19.83
N LEU A 452 17.24 -8.23 21.16
CA LEU A 452 16.16 -7.47 21.80
C LEU A 452 16.28 -5.97 21.51
N LYS A 453 17.49 -5.41 21.65
CA LYS A 453 17.77 -4.02 21.30
C LYS A 453 17.55 -3.73 19.82
N LEU A 454 17.89 -4.68 18.94
CA LEU A 454 17.63 -4.59 17.51
C LEU A 454 16.12 -4.57 17.24
N SER A 455 15.35 -5.48 17.83
CA SER A 455 13.89 -5.53 17.67
C SER A 455 13.23 -4.23 18.10
N GLN A 456 13.64 -3.68 19.25
CA GLN A 456 13.16 -2.39 19.74
C GLN A 456 13.52 -1.25 18.78
N TYR A 457 14.78 -1.19 18.32
CA TYR A 457 15.21 -0.16 17.38
C TYR A 457 14.46 -0.22 16.04
N LEU A 458 14.19 -1.42 15.53
CA LEU A 458 13.41 -1.60 14.30
C LEU A 458 11.95 -1.13 14.51
N ALA A 459 11.33 -1.47 15.64
CA ALA A 459 10.00 -0.99 16.00
C ALA A 459 9.96 0.55 16.07
N ASP A 460 10.97 1.19 16.66
CA ASP A 460 11.07 2.65 16.73
C ASP A 460 11.19 3.31 15.34
N LEU A 461 11.84 2.62 14.39
CA LEU A 461 11.95 3.09 13.01
C LEU A 461 10.65 2.91 12.23
N GLU A 462 9.94 1.79 12.43
CA GLU A 462 8.62 1.54 11.83
C GLU A 462 7.55 2.51 12.35
N GLU A 463 7.67 2.99 13.59
CA GLU A 463 6.82 4.05 14.13
C GLU A 463 7.20 5.43 13.57
N LYS A 464 8.51 5.68 13.39
CA LYS A 464 9.00 6.98 12.91
C LYS A 464 8.68 7.19 11.42
N TYR A 465 8.93 6.17 10.61
CA TYR A 465 8.85 6.24 9.15
C TYR A 465 7.65 5.44 8.64
N GLY A 466 7.00 5.94 7.60
CA GLY A 466 5.86 5.21 7.01
C GLY A 466 6.28 3.90 6.34
N LEU A 467 7.51 3.87 5.81
CA LEU A 467 8.10 2.73 5.10
C LEU A 467 9.58 2.57 5.47
N VAL A 468 9.99 1.35 5.79
CA VAL A 468 11.38 0.97 6.09
C VAL A 468 11.88 -0.01 5.03
N LEU A 469 12.99 0.34 4.37
CA LEU A 469 13.65 -0.50 3.37
C LEU A 469 14.83 -1.25 4.00
N TYR A 470 14.75 -2.58 4.07
CA TYR A 470 15.84 -3.45 4.52
C TYR A 470 16.69 -3.89 3.32
N VAL A 471 17.98 -3.60 3.31
CA VAL A 471 18.88 -3.96 2.20
C VAL A 471 19.77 -5.13 2.63
N ALA A 472 19.64 -6.26 1.94
CA ALA A 472 20.51 -7.42 2.14
C ALA A 472 21.84 -7.21 1.38
N ASP A 473 22.73 -6.40 1.93
CA ASP A 473 24.06 -6.05 1.40
C ASP A 473 25.17 -7.04 1.77
N THR A 474 24.85 -8.07 2.54
CA THR A 474 25.81 -9.02 3.13
C THR A 474 25.69 -10.41 2.54
N SER A 475 26.58 -11.33 2.95
CA SER A 475 26.54 -12.72 2.53
C SER A 475 25.24 -13.41 2.98
N VAL A 476 24.90 -14.51 2.30
CA VAL A 476 23.66 -15.27 2.48
C VAL A 476 23.40 -15.69 3.93
N LYS A 477 24.44 -16.11 4.66
CA LYS A 477 24.35 -16.62 6.03
C LYS A 477 24.50 -15.54 7.11
N SER A 478 24.56 -14.27 6.72
CA SER A 478 24.66 -13.17 7.67
C SER A 478 23.40 -13.06 8.53
N PRO A 479 23.52 -12.84 9.85
CA PRO A 479 22.38 -12.54 10.72
C PRO A 479 21.53 -11.38 10.21
N TRP A 480 22.15 -10.38 9.55
CA TRP A 480 21.44 -9.25 8.97
C TRP A 480 20.51 -9.66 7.83
N THR A 481 20.99 -10.50 6.90
CA THR A 481 20.16 -11.03 5.80
C THR A 481 18.98 -11.84 6.34
N GLN A 482 19.19 -12.61 7.41
CA GLN A 482 18.10 -13.33 8.09
C GLN A 482 17.07 -12.36 8.67
N THR A 483 17.50 -11.30 9.36
CA THR A 483 16.60 -10.27 9.89
C THR A 483 15.82 -9.57 8.77
N CYS A 484 16.48 -9.23 7.66
CA CYS A 484 15.80 -8.61 6.51
C CYS A 484 14.66 -9.49 5.99
N ILE A 485 14.88 -10.80 5.89
CA ILE A 485 13.88 -11.75 5.38
C ILE A 485 12.76 -11.99 6.41
N SER A 486 13.09 -12.08 7.70
CA SER A 486 12.11 -12.40 8.75
C SER A 486 11.23 -11.22 9.14
N GLN A 487 11.72 -9.98 9.00
CA GLN A 487 11.01 -8.75 9.39
C GLN A 487 10.30 -8.04 8.23
N ALA A 488 10.37 -8.57 7.00
CA ALA A 488 9.76 -7.95 5.84
C ALA A 488 8.29 -8.35 5.64
N ASP A 489 7.43 -7.36 5.38
CA ASP A 489 6.08 -7.59 4.87
C ASP A 489 6.11 -8.03 3.40
N CYS A 490 7.01 -7.41 2.62
CA CYS A 490 7.24 -7.67 1.20
C CYS A 490 8.74 -7.83 0.89
N ILE A 491 9.08 -8.79 0.04
CA ILE A 491 10.45 -9.09 -0.37
C ILE A 491 10.58 -8.87 -1.87
N TYR A 492 11.46 -7.94 -2.22
CA TYR A 492 11.89 -7.62 -3.58
C TYR A 492 13.12 -8.45 -3.92
N LEU A 493 12.93 -9.48 -4.75
CA LEU A 493 13.98 -10.33 -5.28
C LEU A 493 14.58 -9.66 -6.51
N VAL A 494 15.78 -9.10 -6.38
CA VAL A 494 16.44 -8.36 -7.46
C VAL A 494 17.38 -9.28 -8.22
N GLY A 495 17.08 -9.51 -9.50
CA GLY A 495 17.87 -10.31 -10.43
C GLY A 495 18.31 -9.51 -11.66
N LEU A 496 19.41 -9.93 -12.29
CA LEU A 496 19.82 -9.41 -13.59
C LEU A 496 19.09 -10.19 -14.69
N ALA A 497 18.39 -9.50 -15.59
CA ALA A 497 17.58 -10.17 -16.61
C ALA A 497 18.39 -11.06 -17.56
N GLU A 498 19.59 -10.60 -17.95
CA GLU A 498 20.55 -11.36 -18.77
C GLU A 498 21.31 -12.43 -17.98
N GLY A 499 21.11 -12.50 -16.66
CA GLY A 499 21.73 -13.49 -15.79
C GLY A 499 21.09 -14.87 -15.89
N SER A 500 21.63 -15.83 -15.12
CA SER A 500 21.10 -17.18 -15.06
C SER A 500 19.73 -17.23 -14.36
N PRO A 501 18.68 -17.81 -14.96
CA PRO A 501 17.35 -17.92 -14.35
C PRO A 501 17.23 -19.05 -13.30
N SER A 502 18.33 -19.74 -12.98
CA SER A 502 18.37 -20.72 -11.89
C SER A 502 18.11 -20.06 -10.53
N ILE A 503 17.64 -20.85 -9.58
CA ILE A 503 17.42 -20.39 -8.20
C ILE A 503 18.78 -20.05 -7.59
N GLY A 504 18.96 -18.80 -7.19
CA GLY A 504 20.19 -18.32 -6.59
C GLY A 504 20.35 -18.72 -5.12
N GLU A 505 21.52 -18.40 -4.57
CA GLU A 505 21.90 -18.77 -3.19
C GLU A 505 21.05 -18.08 -2.11
N TYR A 506 20.74 -16.80 -2.29
CA TYR A 506 19.87 -16.02 -1.40
C TYR A 506 18.42 -16.50 -1.47
N GLU A 507 17.96 -16.91 -2.65
CA GLU A 507 16.61 -17.47 -2.83
C GLU A 507 16.48 -18.83 -2.14
N ARG A 508 17.50 -19.68 -2.23
CA ARG A 508 17.53 -20.95 -1.50
C ARG A 508 17.50 -20.74 0.01
N PHE A 509 18.19 -19.71 0.52
CA PHE A 509 18.11 -19.34 1.93
C PHE A 509 16.72 -18.87 2.32
N LEU A 510 16.11 -17.98 1.54
CA LEU A 510 14.74 -17.50 1.74
C LEU A 510 13.71 -18.65 1.78
N LEU A 511 13.87 -19.67 0.93
CA LEU A 511 13.03 -20.87 0.96
C LEU A 511 13.23 -21.71 2.22
N THR A 512 14.45 -21.72 2.78
CA THR A 512 14.77 -22.43 4.02
C THR A 512 14.13 -21.74 5.23
N THR A 513 14.03 -20.40 5.22
CA THR A 513 13.43 -19.61 6.30
C THR A 513 11.90 -19.76 6.40
N LYS A 514 11.23 -20.40 5.42
CA LYS A 514 9.77 -20.60 5.37
C LYS A 514 8.93 -19.32 5.54
N THR A 515 9.45 -18.16 5.10
CA THR A 515 8.73 -16.89 5.20
C THR A 515 7.45 -16.89 4.34
N THR A 516 6.34 -16.42 4.92
CA THR A 516 5.05 -16.26 4.23
C THR A 516 4.87 -14.87 3.62
N ALA A 517 5.88 -14.00 3.75
CA ALA A 517 5.90 -12.66 3.16
C ALA A 517 5.66 -12.68 1.65
N ARG A 518 5.09 -11.60 1.13
CA ARG A 518 4.89 -11.39 -0.31
C ARG A 518 6.24 -11.30 -1.01
N LYS A 519 6.37 -11.95 -2.16
CA LYS A 519 7.62 -12.01 -2.93
C LYS A 519 7.36 -11.48 -4.33
N GLU A 520 8.09 -10.44 -4.72
CA GLU A 520 8.05 -9.82 -6.04
C GLU A 520 9.41 -9.95 -6.72
N LEU A 521 9.40 -10.33 -7.99
CA LEU A 521 10.63 -10.45 -8.78
C LEU A 521 10.92 -9.14 -9.52
N ILE A 522 12.11 -8.59 -9.34
CA ILE A 522 12.58 -7.40 -10.05
C ILE A 522 13.70 -7.80 -10.99
N LEU A 523 13.46 -7.65 -12.28
CA LEU A 523 14.44 -7.89 -13.32
C LEU A 523 15.07 -6.56 -13.73
N LEU A 524 16.38 -6.44 -13.48
CA LEU A 524 17.18 -5.30 -13.89
C LEU A 524 17.65 -5.49 -15.33
N HIS A 525 17.40 -4.47 -16.15
CA HIS A 525 17.84 -4.41 -17.54
C HIS A 525 18.75 -3.19 -17.76
N PRO A 526 19.86 -3.34 -18.50
CA PRO A 526 20.71 -2.20 -18.84
C PRO A 526 20.01 -1.22 -19.81
N GLU A 527 19.24 -1.77 -20.76
CA GLU A 527 18.44 -1.04 -21.75
C GLU A 527 16.96 -1.36 -21.56
N ARG A 528 16.06 -0.49 -22.03
CA ARG A 528 14.61 -0.68 -21.93
C ARG A 528 14.09 -1.69 -22.98
N TYR A 529 14.55 -2.93 -22.90
CA TYR A 529 14.21 -3.99 -23.84
C TYR A 529 14.31 -5.36 -23.18
N CYS A 530 13.27 -6.19 -23.34
CA CYS A 530 13.26 -7.57 -22.88
C CYS A 530 13.18 -8.53 -24.08
N PRO A 531 14.13 -9.47 -24.24
CA PRO A 531 14.03 -10.51 -25.26
C PRO A 531 12.85 -11.46 -24.96
N PRO A 532 12.06 -11.87 -25.96
CA PRO A 532 10.94 -12.79 -25.78
C PRO A 532 11.32 -14.10 -25.07
N GLY A 533 10.53 -14.51 -24.09
CA GLY A 533 10.69 -15.74 -23.32
C GLY A 533 11.69 -15.67 -22.16
N THR A 534 12.36 -14.53 -21.96
CA THR A 534 13.32 -14.35 -20.86
C THR A 534 12.61 -14.45 -19.51
N THR A 535 11.51 -13.70 -19.34
CA THR A 535 10.81 -13.63 -18.04
C THR A 535 10.19 -14.98 -17.68
N ARG A 536 9.66 -15.71 -18.67
CA ARG A 536 9.12 -17.05 -18.45
C ARG A 536 10.16 -18.03 -17.90
N GLY A 537 11.40 -17.93 -18.37
CA GLY A 537 12.52 -18.72 -17.83
C GLY A 537 12.74 -18.47 -16.34
N TRP A 538 12.61 -17.22 -15.90
CA TRP A 538 12.71 -16.84 -14.50
C TRP A 538 11.51 -17.31 -13.66
N LEU A 539 10.28 -17.11 -14.16
CA LEU A 539 9.05 -17.45 -13.45
C LEU A 539 8.81 -18.96 -13.33
N ARG A 540 9.19 -19.74 -14.35
CA ARG A 540 9.02 -21.21 -14.35
C ARG A 540 9.69 -21.87 -13.15
N ASN A 541 10.85 -21.36 -12.75
CA ASN A 541 11.61 -21.91 -11.62
C ASN A 541 11.14 -21.37 -10.27
N ARG A 542 10.18 -20.43 -10.23
CA ARG A 542 9.79 -19.65 -9.04
C ARG A 542 8.28 -19.62 -8.80
N PRO A 543 7.59 -20.78 -8.67
CA PRO A 543 6.15 -20.82 -8.42
C PRO A 543 5.74 -20.18 -7.08
N TRP A 544 6.67 -19.92 -6.17
CA TRP A 544 6.43 -19.26 -4.88
C TRP A 544 6.42 -17.73 -4.94
N VAL A 545 6.74 -17.12 -6.09
CA VAL A 545 6.62 -15.66 -6.29
C VAL A 545 5.15 -15.33 -6.48
N ASN A 546 4.54 -14.68 -5.49
CA ASN A 546 3.10 -14.42 -5.41
C ASN A 546 2.71 -12.97 -5.69
N GLY A 547 3.66 -12.02 -5.67
CA GLY A 547 3.42 -10.60 -5.91
C GLY A 547 3.59 -10.15 -7.37
N GLY A 548 3.97 -11.06 -8.27
CA GLY A 548 4.26 -10.77 -9.68
C GLY A 548 5.71 -10.36 -9.93
N HIS A 549 5.96 -9.73 -11.08
CA HIS A 549 7.29 -9.30 -11.51
C HIS A 549 7.30 -7.91 -12.13
N HIS A 550 8.48 -7.27 -12.11
CA HIS A 550 8.71 -5.92 -12.58
C HIS A 550 10.00 -5.80 -13.40
N HIS A 551 9.92 -5.11 -14.54
CA HIS A 551 11.06 -4.78 -15.40
C HIS A 551 11.57 -3.38 -15.10
N VAL A 552 12.82 -3.24 -14.65
CA VAL A 552 13.40 -1.95 -14.29
C VAL A 552 14.64 -1.67 -15.13
N GLN A 553 14.67 -0.51 -15.77
CA GLN A 553 15.87 -0.04 -16.44
C GLN A 553 16.83 0.55 -15.40
N MET A 554 18.02 -0.01 -15.34
CA MET A 554 19.10 0.53 -14.53
C MET A 554 20.43 0.28 -15.23
N ALA A 555 21.21 1.34 -15.46
CA ALA A 555 22.60 1.17 -15.83
C ALA A 555 23.37 0.69 -14.59
N PHE A 556 23.97 -0.49 -14.68
CA PHE A 556 24.88 -1.04 -13.68
C PHE A 556 26.17 -1.51 -14.38
N ARG A 557 27.30 -1.48 -13.67
CA ARG A 557 28.58 -1.95 -14.20
C ARG A 557 28.60 -3.48 -14.13
N THR A 558 28.57 -4.15 -15.28
CA THR A 558 28.67 -5.62 -15.40
C THR A 558 30.10 -6.16 -15.33
N ALA A 559 31.12 -5.30 -15.25
CA ALA A 559 32.51 -5.74 -15.27
C ALA A 559 33.08 -5.94 -13.86
N PRO A 560 33.70 -7.10 -13.55
CA PRO A 560 34.66 -7.17 -12.46
C PRO A 560 35.81 -6.22 -12.80
N GLU A 561 36.20 -5.41 -11.83
CA GLU A 561 37.37 -4.54 -11.92
C GLU A 561 38.56 -5.40 -12.39
N GLN A 562 39.15 -5.08 -13.55
CA GLN A 562 40.38 -5.73 -13.96
C GLN A 562 41.48 -5.27 -13.00
N VAL A 563 41.69 -6.06 -11.95
CA VAL A 563 42.83 -5.92 -11.06
C VAL A 563 44.09 -6.16 -11.90
N HIS A 564 44.81 -5.07 -12.17
CA HIS A 564 46.18 -5.02 -12.68
C HIS A 564 46.47 -5.86 -13.94
N SER A 565 46.43 -5.24 -15.12
CA SER A 565 47.17 -5.77 -16.27
C SER A 565 48.68 -5.74 -15.96
N THR A 566 49.31 -6.90 -15.79
CA THR A 566 50.77 -7.01 -15.73
C THR A 566 51.39 -6.61 -17.08
N PRO A 567 52.54 -5.91 -17.10
CA PRO A 567 53.12 -5.45 -18.35
C PRO A 567 53.95 -6.59 -18.94
N LYS A 568 53.49 -7.24 -20.02
CA LYS A 568 54.37 -8.13 -20.81
C LYS A 568 54.25 -7.95 -22.33
N ARG A 569 55.37 -7.43 -22.84
CA ARG A 569 56.07 -7.62 -24.12
C ARG A 569 55.32 -7.48 -25.45
N PHE A 570 55.80 -6.46 -26.19
CA PHE A 570 55.68 -6.22 -27.62
C PHE A 570 55.77 -7.50 -28.47
N GLY A 571 54.74 -7.76 -29.29
CA GLY A 571 54.78 -8.83 -30.29
C GLY A 571 53.43 -9.27 -30.87
N ARG A 572 52.29 -8.87 -30.30
CA ARG A 572 50.93 -9.26 -30.78
C ARG A 572 49.97 -8.09 -31.07
N ALA A 573 50.49 -6.87 -31.15
CA ALA A 573 49.68 -5.66 -31.23
C ALA A 573 48.84 -5.52 -32.50
N LEU A 574 49.26 -6.09 -33.64
CA LEU A 574 48.54 -5.91 -34.90
C LEU A 574 47.29 -6.80 -35.02
N LYS A 575 47.39 -8.09 -34.64
CA LYS A 575 46.23 -9.01 -34.63
C LYS A 575 45.18 -8.60 -33.59
N HIS A 576 45.63 -8.15 -32.42
CA HIS A 576 44.73 -7.67 -31.37
C HIS A 576 44.04 -6.36 -31.78
N ARG A 577 44.74 -5.45 -32.47
CA ARG A 577 44.12 -4.23 -33.02
C ARG A 577 43.09 -4.53 -34.10
N VAL A 578 43.32 -5.50 -34.98
CA VAL A 578 42.35 -5.87 -36.02
C VAL A 578 41.12 -6.56 -35.42
N GLN A 579 41.28 -7.41 -34.40
CA GLN A 579 40.15 -8.01 -33.68
C GLN A 579 39.39 -6.99 -32.84
N VAL A 580 40.07 -6.03 -32.21
CA VAL A 580 39.43 -4.91 -31.50
C VAL A 580 38.70 -4.01 -32.49
N LEU A 581 39.28 -3.68 -33.64
CA LEU A 581 38.60 -2.93 -34.71
C LEU A 581 37.42 -3.70 -35.30
N GLN A 582 37.51 -5.01 -35.50
CA GLN A 582 36.38 -5.82 -35.95
C GLN A 582 35.28 -5.92 -34.91
N ALA A 583 35.62 -6.04 -33.62
CA ALA A 583 34.69 -6.02 -32.52
C ALA A 583 34.05 -4.64 -32.35
N GLU A 584 34.81 -3.56 -32.56
CA GLU A 584 34.36 -2.19 -32.49
C GLU A 584 33.50 -1.82 -33.70
N ILE A 585 33.87 -2.26 -34.91
CA ILE A 585 33.04 -2.16 -36.11
C ILE A 585 31.76 -3.00 -35.96
N HIS A 586 31.79 -4.21 -35.38
CA HIS A 586 30.57 -4.95 -35.04
C HIS A 586 29.71 -4.21 -34.01
N LYS A 587 30.33 -3.54 -33.02
CA LYS A 587 29.68 -2.72 -32.00
C LYS A 587 29.06 -1.43 -32.59
N TYR A 588 29.66 -0.86 -33.64
CA TYR A 588 29.11 0.29 -34.37
C TYR A 588 28.09 -0.08 -35.45
N THR A 589 28.24 -1.25 -36.09
CA THR A 589 27.34 -1.73 -37.15
C THR A 589 26.05 -2.32 -36.56
N SER A 590 26.12 -2.99 -35.40
CA SER A 590 24.93 -3.40 -34.62
C SER A 590 24.18 -2.24 -33.99
N ARG A 591 24.80 -1.07 -33.86
CA ARG A 591 24.18 0.17 -33.36
C ARG A 591 23.20 0.81 -34.33
N ARG A 592 23.15 0.36 -35.60
CA ARG A 592 22.31 1.00 -36.64
C ARG A 592 20.82 0.65 -36.62
N VAL A 593 20.33 -0.20 -35.69
CA VAL A 593 18.88 -0.49 -35.55
C VAL A 593 18.42 -0.59 -34.08
N ARG A 594 19.27 -0.29 -33.09
CA ARG A 594 18.80 -0.23 -31.69
C ARG A 594 18.20 1.14 -31.42
N GLN A 595 16.88 1.20 -31.38
CA GLN A 595 16.10 2.38 -31.04
C GLN A 595 16.59 2.93 -29.69
N THR A 596 17.33 4.03 -29.73
CA THR A 596 17.61 4.85 -28.57
C THR A 596 16.26 5.23 -27.95
N PRO A 597 16.00 5.03 -26.65
CA PRO A 597 14.76 5.50 -26.06
C PRO A 597 14.69 7.02 -26.25
N LEU A 598 13.63 7.48 -26.92
CA LEU A 598 13.39 8.89 -27.24
C LEU A 598 13.05 9.73 -25.99
N TYR A 599 13.05 9.13 -24.79
CA TYR A 599 12.77 9.77 -23.52
C TYR A 599 13.79 9.38 -22.45
N SER A 600 14.23 10.37 -21.65
CA SER A 600 15.19 10.20 -20.56
C SER A 600 14.61 9.34 -19.43
N ALA A 601 15.42 8.46 -18.82
CA ALA A 601 15.09 7.74 -17.60
C ALA A 601 14.83 8.67 -16.39
N GLU A 602 15.09 9.97 -16.54
CA GLU A 602 15.00 11.01 -15.51
C GLU A 602 13.63 11.70 -15.45
N THR A 603 12.65 11.28 -16.25
CA THR A 603 11.33 11.90 -16.23
C THR A 603 10.53 11.36 -15.04
N PRO A 604 10.17 12.19 -14.04
CA PRO A 604 9.70 11.70 -12.73
C PRO A 604 8.39 10.92 -12.79
N PHE A 605 7.52 11.18 -13.77
CA PHE A 605 6.28 10.42 -13.93
C PHE A 605 6.49 9.04 -14.59
N LYS A 606 7.48 8.92 -15.50
CA LYS A 606 7.69 7.69 -16.30
C LYS A 606 8.84 6.80 -15.80
N GLY A 607 9.54 7.23 -14.74
CA GLY A 607 10.63 6.46 -14.15
C GLY A 607 10.16 5.11 -13.60
N ASP A 608 10.90 4.04 -13.89
CA ASP A 608 10.54 2.69 -13.42
C ASP A 608 10.59 2.58 -11.89
N PHE A 609 11.52 3.30 -11.25
CA PHE A 609 11.59 3.41 -9.79
C PHE A 609 10.40 4.16 -9.20
N HIS A 610 9.89 5.19 -9.88
CA HIS A 610 8.66 5.88 -9.47
C HIS A 610 7.44 4.97 -9.59
N ARG A 611 7.37 4.14 -10.63
CA ARG A 611 6.32 3.12 -10.75
C ARG A 611 6.37 2.11 -9.59
N LEU A 612 7.56 1.61 -9.24
CA LEU A 612 7.73 0.71 -8.09
C LEU A 612 7.33 1.40 -6.78
N ALA A 613 7.75 2.64 -6.59
CA ALA A 613 7.40 3.42 -5.42
C ALA A 613 5.88 3.66 -5.33
N ARG A 614 5.20 3.99 -6.44
CA ARG A 614 3.73 4.10 -6.49
C ARG A 614 3.04 2.78 -6.15
N ARG A 615 3.55 1.66 -6.63
CA ARG A 615 3.06 0.31 -6.30
C ARG A 615 3.17 0.03 -4.79
N LEU A 616 4.32 0.32 -4.19
CA LEU A 616 4.55 0.13 -2.75
C LEU A 616 3.66 1.02 -1.88
N CYS A 617 3.41 2.25 -2.30
CA CYS A 617 2.57 3.20 -1.57
C CYS A 617 1.07 3.03 -1.81
N GLY A 618 0.66 2.06 -2.63
CA GLY A 618 -0.74 1.90 -3.03
C GLY A 618 -1.29 3.07 -3.88
N LYS A 619 -0.41 3.89 -4.48
CA LYS A 619 -0.75 5.04 -5.33
C LYS A 619 -0.64 4.72 -6.83
N SER A 620 -0.86 3.47 -7.20
CA SER A 620 -0.67 3.03 -8.58
C SER A 620 -1.80 3.51 -9.48
N VAL A 621 -1.46 3.90 -10.71
CA VAL A 621 -2.43 4.38 -11.71
C VAL A 621 -2.68 3.29 -12.75
N GLY A 622 -3.94 2.87 -12.86
CA GLY A 622 -4.39 1.86 -13.81
C GLY A 622 -5.02 2.49 -15.06
N LEU A 623 -4.79 1.87 -16.22
CA LEU A 623 -5.47 2.18 -17.47
C LEU A 623 -6.27 0.96 -17.92
N VAL A 624 -7.58 1.11 -18.11
CA VAL A 624 -8.48 0.07 -18.61
C VAL A 624 -9.03 0.50 -19.96
N LEU A 625 -8.82 -0.31 -21.00
CA LEU A 625 -9.24 -0.02 -22.37
C LEU A 625 -10.35 -0.97 -22.81
N GLY A 626 -11.52 -0.43 -23.11
CA GLY A 626 -12.68 -1.20 -23.56
C GLY A 626 -12.60 -1.69 -25.00
N GLY A 627 -13.43 -2.68 -25.31
CA GLY A 627 -13.68 -3.21 -26.65
C GLY A 627 -14.68 -2.38 -27.46
N GLY A 628 -14.52 -2.39 -28.78
CA GLY A 628 -15.36 -1.63 -29.73
C GLY A 628 -14.93 -1.71 -31.21
N GLY A 629 -14.10 -2.68 -31.57
CA GLY A 629 -13.55 -2.82 -32.93
C GLY A 629 -12.76 -1.60 -33.39
N ALA A 630 -12.98 -1.11 -34.61
CA ALA A 630 -12.28 0.03 -35.20
C ALA A 630 -12.41 1.33 -34.37
N ARG A 631 -13.49 1.48 -33.59
CA ARG A 631 -13.66 2.63 -32.67
C ARG A 631 -12.56 2.71 -31.61
N GLY A 632 -11.99 1.57 -31.24
CA GLY A 632 -10.88 1.49 -30.28
C GLY A 632 -9.61 2.20 -30.73
N LEU A 633 -9.47 2.56 -32.01
CA LEU A 633 -8.33 3.37 -32.48
C LEU A 633 -8.23 4.74 -31.76
N ALA A 634 -9.33 5.21 -31.16
CA ALA A 634 -9.36 6.41 -30.30
C ALA A 634 -8.49 6.26 -29.04
N HIS A 635 -8.30 5.02 -28.54
CA HIS A 635 -7.43 4.73 -27.39
C HIS A 635 -6.01 5.23 -27.61
N VAL A 636 -5.48 5.13 -28.83
CA VAL A 636 -4.13 5.61 -29.18
C VAL A 636 -4.02 7.12 -28.96
N GLY A 637 -5.06 7.88 -29.30
CA GLY A 637 -5.13 9.32 -29.08
C GLY A 637 -5.25 9.69 -27.61
N ILE A 638 -6.06 8.95 -26.85
CA ILE A 638 -6.24 9.18 -25.41
C ILE A 638 -4.95 8.87 -24.63
N ILE A 639 -4.29 7.75 -24.90
CA ILE A 639 -3.01 7.39 -24.26
C ILE A 639 -1.96 8.48 -24.53
N ARG A 640 -1.91 9.00 -25.76
CA ARG A 640 -1.04 10.14 -26.08
C ARG A 640 -1.35 11.37 -25.24
N ALA A 641 -2.64 11.71 -25.08
CA ALA A 641 -3.04 12.85 -24.26
C ALA A 641 -2.67 12.65 -22.78
N LEU A 642 -2.85 11.44 -22.24
CA LEU A 642 -2.45 11.08 -20.87
C LEU A 642 -0.94 11.23 -20.66
N GLU A 643 -0.12 10.73 -21.58
CA GLU A 643 1.35 10.90 -21.51
C GLU A 643 1.78 12.36 -21.63
N GLU A 644 1.18 13.14 -22.54
CA GLU A 644 1.47 14.57 -22.72
C GLU A 644 1.07 15.41 -21.50
N ALA A 645 0.06 14.97 -20.74
CA ALA A 645 -0.33 15.55 -19.46
C ALA A 645 0.57 15.14 -18.28
N GLY A 646 1.54 14.23 -18.51
CA GLY A 646 2.45 13.76 -17.47
C GLY A 646 1.84 12.75 -16.50
N LEU A 647 0.76 12.07 -16.89
CA LEU A 647 0.14 11.04 -16.06
C LEU A 647 0.92 9.72 -16.14
N PRO A 648 1.36 9.16 -15.00
CA PRO A 648 2.00 7.85 -14.97
C PRO A 648 0.96 6.75 -15.26
N ILE A 649 1.33 5.74 -16.05
CA ILE A 649 0.51 4.54 -16.26
C ILE A 649 1.31 3.33 -15.77
N ASP A 650 0.83 2.67 -14.72
CA ASP A 650 1.57 1.61 -14.01
C ASP A 650 1.04 0.20 -14.29
N ILE A 651 -0.26 0.09 -14.62
CA ILE A 651 -0.95 -1.17 -14.93
C ILE A 651 -1.86 -0.95 -16.13
N VAL A 652 -1.87 -1.88 -17.09
CA VAL A 652 -2.71 -1.79 -18.29
C VAL A 652 -3.60 -3.02 -18.38
N GLY A 653 -4.91 -2.80 -18.47
CA GLY A 653 -5.90 -3.82 -18.72
C GLY A 653 -6.63 -3.53 -20.03
N GLY A 654 -7.01 -4.57 -20.76
CA GLY A 654 -7.79 -4.35 -21.97
C GLY A 654 -8.70 -5.51 -22.37
N THR A 655 -9.75 -5.14 -23.11
CA THR A 655 -10.74 -6.05 -23.67
C THR A 655 -10.79 -5.88 -25.20
N SER A 656 -10.77 -6.97 -25.96
CA SER A 656 -10.87 -6.94 -27.42
C SER A 656 -9.83 -6.01 -28.08
N ILE A 657 -10.25 -5.03 -28.89
CA ILE A 657 -9.33 -4.03 -29.45
C ILE A 657 -8.56 -3.24 -28.37
N GLY A 658 -9.16 -3.04 -27.19
CA GLY A 658 -8.50 -2.44 -26.04
C GLY A 658 -7.35 -3.31 -25.52
N ALA A 659 -7.49 -4.65 -25.54
CA ALA A 659 -6.40 -5.58 -25.23
C ALA A 659 -5.27 -5.46 -26.25
N PHE A 660 -5.59 -5.34 -27.54
CA PHE A 660 -4.58 -5.16 -28.60
C PHE A 660 -3.78 -3.86 -28.41
N ILE A 661 -4.46 -2.71 -28.25
CA ILE A 661 -3.80 -1.41 -28.10
C ILE A 661 -3.05 -1.34 -26.76
N GLY A 662 -3.66 -1.83 -25.69
CA GLY A 662 -3.06 -1.91 -24.36
C GLY A 662 -1.79 -2.75 -24.34
N ALA A 663 -1.77 -3.89 -25.04
CA ALA A 663 -0.59 -4.74 -25.16
C ALA A 663 0.54 -4.06 -25.94
N VAL A 664 0.24 -3.40 -27.07
CA VAL A 664 1.25 -2.66 -27.84
C VAL A 664 1.87 -1.57 -26.96
N TYR A 665 1.05 -0.85 -26.19
CA TYR A 665 1.53 0.16 -25.26
C TYR A 665 2.34 -0.45 -24.11
N ALA A 666 1.86 -1.52 -23.47
CA ALA A 666 2.53 -2.15 -22.33
C ALA A 666 3.89 -2.77 -22.67
N GLN A 667 4.08 -3.20 -23.92
CA GLN A 667 5.34 -3.79 -24.38
C GLN A 667 6.52 -2.79 -24.33
N ASP A 668 6.33 -1.58 -24.86
CA ASP A 668 7.41 -0.58 -24.94
C ASP A 668 7.26 0.54 -23.90
N ALA A 669 6.05 0.71 -23.35
CA ALA A 669 5.63 1.86 -22.57
C ALA A 669 5.98 3.18 -23.26
N ASP A 670 5.66 3.29 -24.55
CA ASP A 670 5.87 4.48 -25.38
C ASP A 670 4.82 4.58 -26.50
N VAL A 671 4.34 5.81 -26.74
CA VAL A 671 3.29 6.13 -27.71
C VAL A 671 3.79 6.09 -29.15
N VAL A 672 5.06 6.42 -29.39
CA VAL A 672 5.64 6.50 -30.74
C VAL A 672 5.65 5.14 -31.46
N PRO A 673 6.26 4.07 -30.92
CA PRO A 673 6.22 2.76 -31.55
C PRO A 673 4.80 2.20 -31.60
N MET A 674 3.95 2.53 -30.61
CA MET A 674 2.54 2.14 -30.59
C MET A 674 1.79 2.66 -31.82
N TYR A 675 1.88 3.96 -32.12
CA TYR A 675 1.19 4.55 -33.27
C TYR A 675 1.55 3.82 -34.58
N GLY A 676 2.84 3.59 -34.83
CA GLY A 676 3.32 2.92 -36.05
C GLY A 676 2.85 1.48 -36.18
N ARG A 677 2.83 0.71 -35.08
CA ARG A 677 2.36 -0.69 -35.08
C ARG A 677 0.85 -0.78 -35.25
N VAL A 678 0.09 0.03 -34.51
CA VAL A 678 -1.38 0.03 -34.59
C VAL A 678 -1.82 0.50 -35.99
N LYS A 679 -1.19 1.52 -36.58
CA LYS A 679 -1.50 1.96 -37.95
C LYS A 679 -1.27 0.86 -38.99
N LYS A 680 -0.18 0.10 -38.86
CA LYS A 680 0.08 -1.08 -39.73
C LYS A 680 -0.98 -2.16 -39.55
N PHE A 681 -1.41 -2.44 -38.33
CA PHE A 681 -2.47 -3.40 -38.06
C PHE A 681 -3.82 -2.93 -38.64
N ALA A 682 -4.21 -1.68 -38.38
CA ALA A 682 -5.44 -1.08 -38.92
C ALA A 682 -5.49 -1.12 -40.45
N GLY A 683 -4.38 -0.77 -41.13
CA GLY A 683 -4.29 -0.87 -42.59
C GLY A 683 -4.40 -2.30 -43.14
N ARG A 684 -4.00 -3.32 -42.37
CA ARG A 684 -4.24 -4.73 -42.74
C ARG A 684 -5.69 -5.13 -42.53
N MET A 685 -6.28 -4.72 -41.40
CA MET A 685 -7.68 -5.03 -41.05
C MET A 685 -8.70 -4.27 -41.92
N GLY A 686 -8.34 -3.13 -42.49
CA GLY A 686 -9.19 -2.42 -43.46
C GLY A 686 -9.25 -3.07 -44.86
N SER A 687 -8.47 -4.12 -45.11
CA SER A 687 -8.37 -4.74 -46.44
C SER A 687 -9.42 -5.83 -46.65
N VAL A 688 -10.56 -5.49 -47.24
CA VAL A 688 -11.69 -6.40 -47.52
C VAL A 688 -11.27 -7.67 -48.27
N TRP A 689 -10.39 -7.55 -49.27
CA TRP A 689 -9.88 -8.70 -50.06
C TRP A 689 -9.19 -9.78 -49.22
N ARG A 690 -8.55 -9.41 -48.10
CA ARG A 690 -7.88 -10.40 -47.24
C ARG A 690 -8.88 -11.19 -46.42
N PHE A 691 -9.95 -10.54 -45.95
CA PHE A 691 -11.03 -11.22 -45.24
C PHE A 691 -11.87 -12.11 -46.16
N ALA A 692 -12.14 -11.66 -47.38
CA ALA A 692 -12.86 -12.46 -48.37
C ALA A 692 -12.15 -13.78 -48.71
N LEU A 693 -10.81 -13.78 -48.72
CA LEU A 693 -10.00 -14.97 -48.97
C LEU A 693 -9.90 -15.91 -47.74
N ASP A 694 -10.36 -15.49 -46.57
CA ASP A 694 -10.32 -16.24 -45.31
C ASP A 694 -11.71 -16.79 -44.90
N VAL A 695 -12.70 -16.70 -45.80
CA VAL A 695 -14.06 -17.20 -45.58
C VAL A 695 -14.05 -18.74 -45.55
N THR A 696 -14.80 -19.31 -44.61
CA THR A 696 -14.94 -20.76 -44.44
C THR A 696 -16.41 -21.17 -44.45
N TYR A 697 -16.66 -22.47 -44.49
CA TYR A 697 -18.02 -23.00 -44.36
C TYR A 697 -18.59 -22.64 -42.98
N PRO A 698 -19.73 -21.91 -42.89
CA PRO A 698 -20.20 -21.31 -41.65
C PRO A 698 -20.94 -22.32 -40.77
N SER A 699 -20.25 -23.37 -40.34
CA SER A 699 -20.75 -24.30 -39.31
C SER A 699 -20.54 -23.75 -37.90
N ALA A 700 -19.36 -23.16 -37.65
CA ALA A 700 -18.98 -22.55 -36.37
C ALA A 700 -18.62 -21.05 -36.50
N SER A 701 -18.09 -20.63 -37.65
CA SER A 701 -17.68 -19.24 -37.91
C SER A 701 -17.65 -18.92 -39.41
N TYR A 702 -17.83 -17.66 -39.79
CA TYR A 702 -17.76 -17.21 -41.18
C TYR A 702 -16.33 -17.19 -41.75
N THR A 703 -15.31 -17.05 -40.91
CA THR A 703 -13.90 -17.05 -41.32
C THR A 703 -13.11 -18.14 -40.61
N THR A 704 -11.98 -18.58 -41.17
CA THR A 704 -11.05 -19.47 -40.44
C THR A 704 -10.28 -18.72 -39.34
N GLY A 705 -10.16 -17.40 -39.48
CA GLY A 705 -9.41 -16.52 -38.59
C GLY A 705 -7.90 -16.53 -38.86
N HIS A 706 -7.42 -17.16 -39.92
CA HIS A 706 -6.01 -17.24 -40.27
C HIS A 706 -5.40 -15.86 -40.52
N GLU A 707 -6.06 -14.99 -41.31
CA GLU A 707 -5.53 -13.66 -41.62
C GLU A 707 -5.54 -12.76 -40.38
N PHE A 708 -6.53 -12.93 -39.51
CA PHE A 708 -6.61 -12.22 -38.24
C PHE A 708 -5.48 -12.64 -37.28
N ASN A 709 -5.22 -13.96 -37.15
CA ASN A 709 -4.09 -14.50 -36.38
C ASN A 709 -2.76 -13.96 -36.90
N ARG A 710 -2.57 -13.96 -38.22
CA ARG A 710 -1.38 -13.42 -38.89
C ARG A 710 -1.21 -11.92 -38.67
N GLY A 711 -2.30 -11.16 -38.60
CA GLY A 711 -2.30 -9.73 -38.29
C GLY A 711 -1.76 -9.43 -36.89
N ILE A 712 -2.26 -10.15 -35.88
CA ILE A 712 -1.81 -10.00 -34.49
C ILE A 712 -0.38 -10.54 -34.34
N PHE A 713 -0.07 -11.71 -34.89
CA PHE A 713 1.26 -12.32 -34.83
C PHE A 713 2.34 -11.41 -35.45
N LYS A 714 2.06 -10.72 -36.56
CA LYS A 714 3.01 -9.75 -37.13
C LYS A 714 3.29 -8.54 -36.25
N THR A 715 2.41 -8.25 -35.29
CA THR A 715 2.57 -7.12 -34.37
C THR A 715 3.40 -7.50 -33.14
N PHE A 716 3.18 -8.70 -32.59
CA PHE A 716 3.81 -9.14 -31.33
C PHE A 716 4.89 -10.21 -31.50
N GLY A 717 4.90 -10.95 -32.61
CA GLY A 717 5.78 -12.10 -32.83
C GLY A 717 5.61 -13.14 -31.73
N ASP A 718 6.74 -13.64 -31.23
CA ASP A 718 6.81 -14.64 -30.16
C ASP A 718 6.82 -14.04 -28.75
N SER A 719 6.48 -12.75 -28.62
CA SER A 719 6.43 -12.07 -27.31
C SER A 719 5.38 -12.72 -26.39
N GLN A 720 5.73 -12.82 -25.11
CA GLN A 720 4.83 -13.32 -24.07
C GLN A 720 4.39 -12.16 -23.18
N ILE A 721 3.22 -12.30 -22.53
CA ILE A 721 2.63 -11.24 -21.70
C ILE A 721 3.58 -10.86 -20.57
N GLU A 722 4.29 -11.86 -20.03
CA GLU A 722 5.26 -11.68 -18.95
C GLU A 722 6.49 -10.85 -19.37
N ASP A 723 6.80 -10.74 -20.66
CA ASP A 723 7.98 -9.99 -21.12
C ASP A 723 7.70 -8.48 -21.26
N PHE A 724 6.46 -8.05 -21.05
CA PHE A 724 6.07 -6.65 -21.21
C PHE A 724 6.66 -5.76 -20.12
N TRP A 725 6.97 -4.52 -20.50
CA TRP A 725 7.59 -3.55 -19.59
C TRP A 725 6.63 -3.08 -18.49
N LEU A 726 5.36 -2.90 -18.84
CA LEU A 726 4.26 -2.63 -17.91
C LEU A 726 3.49 -3.92 -17.64
N ALA A 727 2.99 -4.04 -16.41
CA ALA A 727 2.08 -5.13 -16.07
C ALA A 727 0.82 -5.02 -16.94
N PHE A 728 0.54 -6.11 -17.66
CA PHE A 728 -0.55 -6.18 -18.61
C PHE A 728 -1.43 -7.39 -18.32
N TYR A 729 -2.74 -7.22 -18.49
CA TYR A 729 -3.68 -8.33 -18.59
C TYR A 729 -4.70 -8.09 -19.69
N CYS A 730 -5.26 -9.18 -20.22
CA CYS A 730 -6.43 -9.12 -21.07
C CYS A 730 -7.48 -10.13 -20.62
N ASN A 731 -8.76 -9.81 -20.83
CA ASN A 731 -9.85 -10.71 -20.50
C ASN A 731 -10.39 -11.45 -21.75
N SER A 732 -10.97 -12.62 -21.53
CA SER A 732 -11.76 -13.36 -22.51
C SER A 732 -12.97 -13.99 -21.84
N THR A 733 -13.98 -14.34 -22.64
CA THR A 733 -15.15 -15.06 -22.17
C THR A 733 -14.95 -16.55 -22.38
N ASN A 734 -14.87 -17.33 -21.29
CA ASN A 734 -14.81 -18.78 -21.37
C ASN A 734 -16.23 -19.35 -21.43
N ILE A 735 -16.64 -19.80 -22.61
CA ILE A 735 -17.98 -20.33 -22.84
C ILE A 735 -18.15 -21.77 -22.38
N SER A 736 -17.05 -22.51 -22.15
CA SER A 736 -17.12 -23.86 -21.58
C SER A 736 -17.50 -23.84 -20.09
N LYS A 737 -17.17 -22.74 -19.39
CA LYS A 737 -17.41 -22.56 -17.94
C LYS A 737 -18.29 -21.35 -17.62
N SER A 738 -18.81 -20.66 -18.64
CA SER A 738 -19.64 -19.46 -18.53
C SER A 738 -19.07 -18.38 -17.59
N ARG A 739 -17.77 -18.07 -17.70
CA ARG A 739 -17.10 -17.10 -16.82
C ARG A 739 -16.04 -16.27 -17.53
N ALA A 740 -15.72 -15.11 -16.96
CA ALA A 740 -14.58 -14.31 -17.40
C ALA A 740 -13.27 -15.01 -17.04
N GLU A 741 -12.31 -14.96 -17.95
CA GLU A 741 -10.97 -15.49 -17.77
C GLU A 741 -9.95 -14.38 -18.05
N ILE A 742 -9.09 -14.12 -17.06
CA ILE A 742 -8.06 -13.09 -17.13
C ILE A 742 -6.72 -13.74 -17.44
N HIS A 743 -6.08 -13.26 -18.49
CA HIS A 743 -4.79 -13.74 -18.97
C HIS A 743 -3.69 -12.76 -18.58
N THR A 744 -2.72 -13.25 -17.81
CA THR A 744 -1.53 -12.51 -17.35
C THR A 744 -0.22 -13.15 -17.79
N SER A 745 -0.29 -14.31 -18.46
CA SER A 745 0.86 -15.11 -18.88
C SER A 745 0.59 -15.81 -20.21
N GLY A 746 1.66 -16.20 -20.90
CA GLY A 746 1.66 -16.92 -22.18
C GLY A 746 1.72 -16.03 -23.42
N TYR A 747 1.48 -16.63 -24.60
CA TYR A 747 1.69 -15.97 -25.88
C TYR A 747 0.66 -14.84 -26.11
N VAL A 748 1.18 -13.62 -26.25
CA VAL A 748 0.38 -12.39 -26.38
C VAL A 748 -0.60 -12.50 -27.53
N TRP A 749 -0.13 -12.91 -28.72
CA TRP A 749 -0.96 -12.93 -29.92
C TRP A 749 -2.16 -13.87 -29.77
N ARG A 750 -2.02 -14.95 -29.00
CA ARG A 750 -3.04 -15.97 -28.82
C ARG A 750 -4.16 -15.48 -27.90
N TYR A 751 -3.82 -14.85 -26.77
CA TYR A 751 -4.80 -14.36 -25.82
C TYR A 751 -5.47 -13.06 -26.28
N ILE A 752 -4.75 -12.18 -26.97
CA ILE A 752 -5.38 -11.04 -27.65
C ILE A 752 -6.33 -11.52 -28.74
N ARG A 753 -5.94 -12.53 -29.53
CA ARG A 753 -6.82 -13.14 -30.52
C ARG A 753 -8.09 -13.70 -29.88
N ALA A 754 -7.99 -14.36 -28.73
CA ALA A 754 -9.12 -14.86 -27.97
C ALA A 754 -10.02 -13.72 -27.47
N SER A 755 -9.41 -12.67 -26.90
CA SER A 755 -10.10 -11.47 -26.43
C SER A 755 -10.81 -10.70 -27.56
N MET A 756 -10.40 -10.88 -28.82
CA MET A 756 -11.02 -10.27 -30.02
C MET A 756 -11.88 -11.25 -30.84
N SER A 757 -12.18 -12.44 -30.32
CA SER A 757 -12.98 -13.47 -31.01
C SER A 757 -14.48 -13.15 -30.97
N LEU A 758 -14.96 -12.35 -31.93
CA LEU A 758 -16.40 -12.11 -32.08
C LEU A 758 -17.13 -13.40 -32.51
N ALA A 759 -18.17 -13.77 -31.76
CA ALA A 759 -19.00 -14.94 -32.03
C ALA A 759 -19.61 -14.86 -33.44
N GLY A 760 -19.61 -15.99 -34.15
CA GLY A 760 -20.08 -16.09 -35.53
C GLY A 760 -19.08 -15.59 -36.58
N LEU A 761 -18.27 -14.57 -36.30
CA LEU A 761 -17.26 -14.08 -37.26
C LEU A 761 -15.98 -14.92 -37.22
N LEU A 762 -15.48 -15.19 -36.02
CA LEU A 762 -14.21 -15.87 -35.77
C LEU A 762 -14.45 -17.12 -34.93
N PRO A 763 -13.71 -18.22 -35.18
CA PRO A 763 -13.86 -19.42 -34.37
C PRO A 763 -13.35 -19.17 -32.95
N PRO A 764 -13.95 -19.81 -31.92
CA PRO A 764 -13.46 -19.74 -30.56
C PRO A 764 -12.03 -20.28 -30.46
N MET A 765 -11.22 -19.63 -29.63
CA MET A 765 -9.84 -20.08 -29.38
C MET A 765 -9.85 -21.14 -28.30
N CYS A 766 -9.33 -22.32 -28.61
CA CYS A 766 -9.20 -23.38 -27.62
C CYS A 766 -7.92 -23.20 -26.80
N ASP A 767 -8.02 -23.24 -25.47
CA ASP A 767 -6.89 -23.30 -24.55
C ASP A 767 -7.16 -24.26 -23.39
N GLU A 768 -6.27 -25.23 -23.19
CA GLU A 768 -6.40 -26.29 -22.19
C GLU A 768 -7.79 -26.99 -22.19
N GLY A 769 -8.38 -27.18 -23.37
CA GLY A 769 -9.71 -27.78 -23.54
C GLY A 769 -10.89 -26.83 -23.30
N ASN A 770 -10.66 -25.58 -22.91
CA ASN A 770 -11.69 -24.55 -22.80
C ASN A 770 -11.83 -23.75 -24.10
N MET A 771 -13.03 -23.28 -24.40
CA MET A 771 -13.32 -22.42 -25.55
C MET A 771 -13.41 -20.95 -25.11
N LEU A 772 -12.61 -20.10 -25.74
CA LEU A 772 -12.48 -18.67 -25.41
C LEU A 772 -13.02 -17.78 -26.54
N LEU A 773 -13.86 -16.83 -26.17
CA LEU A 773 -14.42 -15.77 -27.02
C LEU A 773 -14.09 -14.37 -26.49
N ASP A 774 -14.54 -13.34 -27.20
CA ASP A 774 -14.31 -11.94 -26.86
C ASP A 774 -14.67 -11.65 -25.39
N GLY A 775 -13.79 -10.93 -24.69
CA GLY A 775 -13.98 -10.60 -23.27
C GLY A 775 -15.14 -9.63 -23.03
N GLY A 776 -15.54 -8.89 -24.07
CA GLY A 776 -16.59 -7.88 -24.03
C GLY A 776 -17.97 -8.44 -23.70
N TYR A 777 -18.23 -9.73 -23.94
CA TYR A 777 -19.53 -10.34 -23.61
C TYR A 777 -19.81 -10.36 -22.09
N ILE A 778 -18.78 -10.58 -21.27
CA ILE A 778 -18.93 -10.58 -19.81
C ILE A 778 -18.58 -9.23 -19.19
N ASP A 779 -17.45 -8.64 -19.57
CA ASP A 779 -16.98 -7.39 -18.96
C ASP A 779 -16.13 -6.60 -19.96
N ASN A 780 -16.75 -5.64 -20.65
CA ASN A 780 -16.02 -4.78 -21.58
C ASN A 780 -15.04 -3.83 -20.89
N LEU A 781 -15.30 -3.42 -19.64
CA LEU A 781 -14.49 -2.47 -18.88
C LEU A 781 -14.14 -3.03 -17.49
N THR A 782 -13.03 -3.78 -17.44
CA THR A 782 -12.54 -4.53 -16.28
C THR A 782 -11.98 -3.67 -15.12
N VAL A 783 -12.68 -2.60 -14.74
CA VAL A 783 -12.33 -1.68 -13.65
C VAL A 783 -12.27 -2.39 -12.32
N SER A 784 -13.22 -3.31 -12.07
CA SER A 784 -13.26 -4.12 -10.85
C SER A 784 -11.99 -4.95 -10.68
N HIS A 785 -11.52 -5.59 -11.76
CA HIS A 785 -10.27 -6.35 -11.73
C HIS A 785 -9.06 -5.42 -11.56
N MET A 786 -9.00 -4.30 -12.26
CA MET A 786 -7.94 -3.30 -12.09
C MET A 786 -7.84 -2.79 -10.64
N LYS A 787 -8.97 -2.57 -9.97
CA LYS A 787 -9.00 -2.19 -8.55
C LYS A 787 -8.41 -3.28 -7.66
N SER A 788 -8.74 -4.56 -7.94
CA SER A 788 -8.18 -5.70 -7.21
C SER A 788 -6.65 -5.81 -7.33
N LEU A 789 -6.07 -5.30 -8.42
CA LEU A 789 -4.60 -5.22 -8.61
C LEU A 789 -3.93 -4.10 -7.79
N GLY A 790 -4.70 -3.31 -7.03
CA GLY A 790 -4.18 -2.25 -6.16
C GLY A 790 -4.06 -0.87 -6.82
N ALA A 791 -4.80 -0.62 -7.90
CA ALA A 791 -4.88 0.70 -8.53
C ALA A 791 -5.74 1.67 -7.69
N GLU A 792 -5.16 2.81 -7.31
CA GLU A 792 -5.89 3.86 -6.59
C GLU A 792 -6.80 4.62 -7.54
N VAL A 793 -6.19 5.13 -8.63
CA VAL A 793 -6.84 5.88 -9.70
C VAL A 793 -6.87 5.02 -10.95
N ILE A 794 -8.04 4.91 -11.57
CA ILE A 794 -8.25 4.09 -12.78
C ILE A 794 -8.82 4.98 -13.87
N PHE A 795 -8.12 5.10 -15.00
CA PHE A 795 -8.68 5.70 -16.21
C PHE A 795 -9.34 4.59 -17.05
N ALA A 796 -10.66 4.64 -17.18
CA ALA A 796 -11.44 3.64 -17.90
C ALA A 796 -11.99 4.25 -19.20
N VAL A 797 -11.52 3.75 -20.34
CA VAL A 797 -11.89 4.28 -21.66
C VAL A 797 -12.87 3.36 -22.35
N ASP A 798 -14.13 3.79 -22.46
CA ASP A 798 -15.19 3.07 -23.16
C ASP A 798 -15.27 3.47 -24.63
N VAL A 799 -15.30 2.47 -25.51
CA VAL A 799 -15.47 2.64 -26.96
C VAL A 799 -16.56 1.71 -27.50
N GLY A 800 -17.40 1.16 -26.61
CA GLY A 800 -18.50 0.27 -26.94
C GLY A 800 -19.63 0.95 -27.71
N ALA A 801 -20.52 0.15 -28.30
CA ALA A 801 -21.75 0.66 -28.88
C ALA A 801 -22.72 1.12 -27.78
N LEU A 802 -23.51 2.15 -28.07
CA LEU A 802 -24.70 2.48 -27.31
C LEU A 802 -25.84 1.65 -27.88
N ASP A 803 -26.52 0.92 -27.01
CA ASP A 803 -27.81 0.35 -27.37
C ASP A 803 -28.88 1.43 -27.28
N ASP A 804 -29.90 1.29 -28.12
CA ASP A 804 -31.07 2.17 -28.10
C ASP A 804 -31.98 1.76 -26.94
N ASP A 805 -32.02 2.61 -25.91
CA ASP A 805 -32.83 2.44 -24.70
C ASP A 805 -34.18 3.16 -24.81
N THR A 806 -34.63 3.52 -26.02
CA THR A 806 -35.97 4.08 -26.22
C THR A 806 -37.04 3.15 -25.63
N PRO A 807 -37.89 3.66 -24.72
CA PRO A 807 -38.96 2.88 -24.13
C PRO A 807 -39.86 2.28 -25.22
N GLN A 808 -40.03 0.96 -25.19
CA GLN A 808 -40.85 0.24 -26.16
C GLN A 808 -42.23 -0.02 -25.55
N ASP A 809 -43.30 0.28 -26.30
CA ASP A 809 -44.68 0.04 -25.87
C ASP A 809 -45.50 -0.52 -27.05
N TYR A 810 -45.27 -1.79 -27.38
CA TYR A 810 -45.99 -2.51 -28.45
C TYR A 810 -46.99 -3.56 -27.91
N GLY A 811 -47.29 -3.55 -26.61
CA GLY A 811 -48.21 -4.48 -25.95
C GLY A 811 -47.68 -5.92 -25.77
N ASP A 812 -48.56 -6.85 -25.40
CA ASP A 812 -48.23 -8.24 -25.05
C ASP A 812 -47.91 -9.16 -26.26
N SER A 813 -48.17 -8.68 -27.49
CA SER A 813 -47.93 -9.45 -28.71
C SER A 813 -47.45 -8.56 -29.86
N LEU A 814 -46.40 -9.00 -30.56
CA LEU A 814 -45.80 -8.24 -31.67
C LEU A 814 -45.95 -9.01 -32.99
N SER A 815 -46.64 -8.40 -33.97
CA SER A 815 -46.70 -8.93 -35.34
C SER A 815 -45.47 -8.50 -36.15
N GLY A 816 -44.76 -9.45 -36.75
CA GLY A 816 -43.59 -9.17 -37.59
C GLY A 816 -43.92 -8.34 -38.84
N PHE A 817 -45.14 -8.48 -39.38
CA PHE A 817 -45.63 -7.65 -40.49
C PHE A 817 -45.83 -6.20 -40.05
N TRP A 818 -46.42 -5.98 -38.88
CA TRP A 818 -46.59 -4.64 -38.32
C TRP A 818 -45.23 -4.00 -38.00
N ALA A 819 -44.30 -4.74 -37.37
CA ALA A 819 -42.96 -4.24 -37.07
C ALA A 819 -42.19 -3.82 -38.35
N SER A 820 -42.34 -4.59 -39.43
CA SER A 820 -41.72 -4.27 -40.72
C SER A 820 -42.34 -3.04 -41.38
N LEU A 821 -43.67 -2.92 -41.35
CA LEU A 821 -44.40 -1.75 -41.86
C LEU A 821 -44.11 -0.49 -41.03
N ASN A 822 -44.05 -0.62 -39.70
CA ASN A 822 -43.73 0.48 -38.77
C ASN A 822 -42.34 1.03 -39.05
N ARG A 823 -41.37 0.14 -39.30
CA ARG A 823 -39.99 0.53 -39.64
C ARG A 823 -39.89 1.31 -40.95
N TRP A 824 -40.85 1.17 -41.85
CA TRP A 824 -40.91 1.90 -43.11
C TRP A 824 -41.84 3.13 -43.06
N ASN A 825 -42.54 3.34 -41.94
CA ASN A 825 -43.46 4.46 -41.75
C ASN A 825 -42.81 5.57 -40.91
N PRO A 826 -42.32 6.67 -41.53
CA PRO A 826 -41.68 7.77 -40.82
C PRO A 826 -42.65 8.61 -39.95
N PHE A 827 -43.97 8.38 -40.06
CA PHE A 827 -45.00 9.11 -39.31
C PHE A 827 -45.59 8.30 -38.14
N SER A 828 -45.02 7.14 -37.80
CA SER A 828 -45.52 6.34 -36.67
C SER A 828 -45.14 6.94 -35.32
N SER A 829 -46.08 6.92 -34.38
CA SER A 829 -45.86 7.32 -32.98
C SER A 829 -45.12 6.24 -32.15
N TYR A 830 -45.00 5.01 -32.67
CA TYR A 830 -44.35 3.91 -31.97
C TYR A 830 -42.87 3.78 -32.39
N PRO A 831 -41.93 3.70 -31.43
CA PRO A 831 -40.54 3.41 -31.73
C PRO A 831 -40.42 2.03 -32.38
N ASN A 832 -39.38 1.86 -33.21
CA ASN A 832 -39.20 0.61 -33.94
C ASN A 832 -38.74 -0.49 -32.99
N PRO A 833 -39.46 -1.63 -32.92
CA PRO A 833 -39.05 -2.72 -32.06
C PRO A 833 -37.72 -3.32 -32.56
N PRO A 834 -36.86 -3.79 -31.63
CA PRO A 834 -35.56 -4.32 -32.00
C PRO A 834 -35.68 -5.57 -32.88
N THR A 835 -34.76 -5.74 -33.83
CA THR A 835 -34.73 -6.94 -34.68
C THR A 835 -34.32 -8.19 -33.89
N LEU A 836 -34.63 -9.40 -34.40
CA LEU A 836 -34.16 -10.64 -33.78
C LEU A 836 -32.63 -10.65 -33.60
N SER A 837 -31.89 -10.15 -34.59
CA SER A 837 -30.44 -9.98 -34.52
C SER A 837 -29.99 -8.98 -33.45
N GLU A 838 -30.70 -7.86 -33.28
CA GLU A 838 -30.42 -6.89 -32.22
C GLU A 838 -30.71 -7.47 -30.84
N ILE A 839 -31.81 -8.22 -30.69
CA ILE A 839 -32.16 -8.89 -29.42
C ILE A 839 -31.08 -9.91 -29.05
N GLN A 840 -30.66 -10.75 -30.00
CA GLN A 840 -29.59 -11.71 -29.78
C GLN A 840 -28.24 -11.03 -29.45
N ALA A 841 -27.93 -9.93 -30.12
CA ALA A 841 -26.74 -9.14 -29.81
C ALA A 841 -26.80 -8.56 -28.40
N ARG A 842 -27.91 -7.93 -28.01
CA ARG A 842 -28.11 -7.39 -26.65
C ARG A 842 -27.99 -8.47 -25.59
N LEU A 843 -28.65 -9.63 -25.78
CA LEU A 843 -28.56 -10.79 -24.89
C LEU A 843 -27.13 -11.26 -24.67
N ALA A 844 -26.27 -11.18 -25.69
CA ALA A 844 -24.87 -11.57 -25.58
C ALA A 844 -24.04 -10.63 -24.67
N TYR A 845 -24.45 -9.37 -24.50
CA TYR A 845 -23.72 -8.35 -23.73
C TYR A 845 -24.40 -7.96 -22.40
N VAL A 846 -25.52 -8.58 -22.02
CA VAL A 846 -26.29 -8.22 -20.81
C VAL A 846 -25.40 -8.17 -19.56
N SER A 847 -24.55 -9.17 -19.36
CA SER A 847 -23.61 -9.19 -18.22
C SER A 847 -22.61 -8.03 -18.24
N SER A 848 -22.18 -7.62 -19.43
CA SER A 848 -21.24 -6.52 -19.58
C SER A 848 -21.88 -5.16 -19.31
N VAL A 849 -23.17 -4.97 -19.56
CA VAL A 849 -23.86 -3.71 -19.27
C VAL A 849 -23.95 -3.51 -17.75
N ASP A 850 -24.33 -4.55 -17.00
CA ASP A 850 -24.32 -4.51 -15.54
C ASP A 850 -22.91 -4.25 -14.98
N ALA A 851 -21.88 -4.92 -15.52
CA ALA A 851 -20.49 -4.68 -15.12
C ALA A 851 -20.05 -3.23 -15.40
N LEU A 852 -20.46 -2.64 -16.52
CA LEU A 852 -20.17 -1.26 -16.91
C LEU A 852 -20.82 -0.24 -15.96
N GLU A 853 -22.07 -0.45 -15.56
CA GLU A 853 -22.76 0.41 -14.60
C GLU A 853 -22.07 0.39 -13.23
N ARG A 854 -21.72 -0.82 -12.75
CA ARG A 854 -20.91 -0.97 -11.54
C ARG A 854 -19.57 -0.26 -11.67
N ALA A 855 -18.90 -0.38 -12.82
CA ALA A 855 -17.59 0.24 -13.06
C ALA A 855 -17.61 1.78 -12.95
N LYS A 856 -18.72 2.45 -13.32
CA LYS A 856 -18.88 3.91 -13.20
C LYS A 856 -18.94 4.38 -11.74
N ASN A 857 -19.46 3.54 -10.85
CA ASN A 857 -19.66 3.88 -9.44
C ASN A 857 -18.45 3.54 -8.55
N ILE A 858 -17.42 2.87 -9.08
CA ILE A 858 -16.23 2.48 -8.31
C ILE A 858 -15.40 3.71 -7.90
N PRO A 859 -15.02 3.85 -6.62
CA PRO A 859 -14.22 4.97 -6.16
C PRO A 859 -12.82 4.98 -6.79
N GLY A 860 -12.44 6.13 -7.34
CA GLY A 860 -11.19 6.33 -8.07
C GLY A 860 -11.26 5.99 -9.56
N CYS A 861 -12.41 5.50 -10.06
CA CYS A 861 -12.65 5.33 -11.49
C CYS A 861 -12.91 6.69 -12.17
N ARG A 862 -12.17 6.97 -13.23
CA ARG A 862 -12.31 8.11 -14.12
C ARG A 862 -12.81 7.59 -15.46
N PHE A 863 -14.12 7.63 -15.64
CA PHE A 863 -14.78 7.16 -16.84
C PHE A 863 -14.58 8.15 -17.99
N MET A 864 -14.13 7.64 -19.13
CA MET A 864 -13.84 8.39 -20.35
C MET A 864 -14.57 7.73 -21.53
N ARG A 865 -15.37 8.52 -22.26
CA ARG A 865 -16.04 8.06 -23.49
C ARG A 865 -15.85 9.10 -24.60
N PRO A 866 -14.97 8.86 -25.59
CA PRO A 866 -14.82 9.78 -26.71
C PRO A 866 -16.06 9.73 -27.63
N PRO A 867 -16.35 10.80 -28.39
CA PRO A 867 -17.50 10.86 -29.31
C PRO A 867 -17.18 10.11 -30.61
N ILE A 868 -17.44 8.80 -30.62
CA ILE A 868 -17.07 7.87 -31.71
C ILE A 868 -18.29 7.12 -32.29
N GLU A 869 -19.52 7.56 -32.00
CA GLU A 869 -20.74 6.89 -32.48
C GLU A 869 -20.83 6.88 -34.01
N ALA A 870 -20.28 7.90 -34.67
CA ALA A 870 -20.31 8.06 -36.12
C ALA A 870 -19.53 6.99 -36.91
N TYR A 871 -18.68 6.20 -36.24
CA TYR A 871 -17.83 5.20 -36.88
C TYR A 871 -18.37 3.79 -36.66
N GLY A 872 -18.28 2.92 -37.67
CA GLY A 872 -18.62 1.50 -37.53
C GLY A 872 -17.54 0.68 -36.81
N THR A 873 -17.91 -0.47 -36.24
CA THR A 873 -16.96 -1.38 -35.55
C THR A 873 -15.95 -2.06 -36.47
N LEU A 874 -16.19 -2.07 -37.79
CA LEU A 874 -15.30 -2.66 -38.80
C LEU A 874 -14.56 -1.62 -39.67
N GLU A 875 -14.74 -0.32 -39.41
CA GLU A 875 -14.18 0.77 -40.23
C GLU A 875 -12.70 1.09 -39.94
N PHE A 876 -11.81 0.08 -39.96
CA PHE A 876 -10.38 0.26 -39.65
C PHE A 876 -9.62 1.18 -40.62
N GLY A 877 -10.20 1.49 -41.78
CA GLY A 877 -9.62 2.41 -42.77
C GLY A 877 -9.55 3.87 -42.31
N LYS A 878 -10.42 4.30 -41.39
CA LYS A 878 -10.50 5.69 -40.88
C LYS A 878 -9.58 5.94 -39.68
N PHE A 879 -8.39 5.33 -39.68
CA PHE A 879 -7.48 5.35 -38.54
C PHE A 879 -7.10 6.76 -38.07
N ASP A 880 -6.70 7.63 -39.00
CA ASP A 880 -6.19 8.97 -38.65
C ASP A 880 -7.32 9.87 -38.11
N GLU A 881 -8.55 9.72 -38.58
CA GLU A 881 -9.73 10.45 -38.09
C GLU A 881 -10.10 10.04 -36.66
N ILE A 882 -10.27 8.73 -36.42
CA ILE A 882 -10.65 8.20 -35.10
C ILE A 882 -9.57 8.51 -34.06
N TYR A 883 -8.30 8.41 -34.45
CA TYR A 883 -7.17 8.79 -33.62
C TYR A 883 -7.24 10.26 -33.16
N GLN A 884 -7.53 11.19 -34.09
CA GLN A 884 -7.62 12.62 -33.78
C GLN A 884 -8.79 12.94 -32.85
N VAL A 885 -9.95 12.29 -33.05
CA VAL A 885 -11.11 12.42 -32.17
C VAL A 885 -10.74 12.02 -30.73
N GLY A 886 -10.09 10.87 -30.55
CA GLY A 886 -9.62 10.41 -29.25
C GLY A 886 -8.61 11.37 -28.61
N TYR A 887 -7.67 11.91 -29.38
CA TYR A 887 -6.66 12.85 -28.88
C TYR A 887 -7.27 14.18 -28.43
N GLN A 888 -8.17 14.77 -29.24
CA GLN A 888 -8.85 16.02 -28.90
C GLN A 888 -9.73 15.87 -27.65
N PHE A 889 -10.47 14.77 -27.56
CA PHE A 889 -11.28 14.45 -26.39
C PHE A 889 -10.41 14.31 -25.13
N GLY A 890 -9.35 13.49 -25.20
CA GLY A 890 -8.45 13.27 -24.08
C GLY A 890 -7.83 14.57 -23.57
N ARG A 891 -7.43 15.48 -24.46
CA ARG A 891 -6.90 16.79 -24.08
C ARG A 891 -7.93 17.64 -23.32
N ARG A 892 -9.15 17.77 -23.85
CA ARG A 892 -10.21 18.56 -23.20
C ARG A 892 -10.59 17.99 -21.83
N TYR A 893 -10.70 16.66 -21.74
CA TYR A 893 -11.02 15.99 -20.48
C TYR A 893 -9.95 16.23 -19.41
N LEU A 894 -8.67 16.14 -19.79
CA LEU A 894 -7.55 16.37 -18.87
C LEU A 894 -7.40 17.85 -18.47
N GLU A 895 -7.72 18.78 -19.38
CA GLU A 895 -7.80 20.21 -19.05
C GLU A 895 -8.89 20.48 -18.01
N GLY A 896 -10.07 19.87 -18.13
CA GLY A 896 -11.13 19.96 -17.10
C GLY A 896 -10.71 19.40 -15.74
N LEU A 897 -10.09 18.21 -15.71
CA LEU A 897 -9.56 17.63 -14.48
C LEU A 897 -8.47 18.49 -13.82
N ARG A 898 -7.72 19.25 -14.62
CA ARG A 898 -6.73 20.21 -14.12
C ARG A 898 -7.39 21.40 -13.45
N GLU A 899 -8.47 21.93 -14.02
CA GLU A 899 -9.24 23.04 -13.46
C GLU A 899 -9.92 22.65 -12.14
N GLU A 900 -10.36 21.39 -12.02
CA GLU A 900 -10.93 20.86 -10.77
C GLU A 900 -9.89 20.59 -9.68
N GLY A 901 -8.58 20.63 -10.01
CA GLY A 901 -7.49 20.32 -9.07
C GLY A 901 -7.43 18.85 -8.64
N VAL A 902 -8.02 17.95 -9.43
CA VAL A 902 -8.16 16.51 -9.12
C VAL A 902 -7.06 15.67 -9.79
N LEU A 903 -6.21 16.28 -10.62
CA LEU A 903 -5.09 15.58 -11.25
C LEU A 903 -4.08 15.10 -10.18
N PRO A 904 -3.68 13.82 -10.21
CA PRO A 904 -2.75 13.23 -9.23
C PRO A 904 -1.29 13.71 -9.37
N VAL A 905 -1.03 14.74 -10.17
CA VAL A 905 0.32 15.20 -10.52
C VAL A 905 0.72 16.37 -9.62
N THR A 906 1.85 16.22 -8.94
CA THR A 906 2.55 17.33 -8.29
C THR A 906 3.06 18.28 -9.38
N GLU A 907 2.67 19.56 -9.34
CA GLU A 907 3.03 20.53 -10.36
C GLU A 907 4.56 20.55 -10.60
N GLU A 908 4.99 20.15 -11.80
CA GLU A 908 6.32 20.53 -12.28
C GLU A 908 6.29 22.04 -12.58
N THR A 909 7.13 22.82 -11.89
CA THR A 909 7.30 24.25 -12.18
C THR A 909 7.61 24.46 -13.67
N GLU A 910 7.04 25.51 -14.27
CA GLU A 910 7.22 25.82 -15.71
C GLU A 910 8.70 25.90 -16.14
N GLU A 911 9.58 26.29 -15.20
CA GLU A 911 11.03 26.32 -15.39
C GLU A 911 11.62 24.93 -15.65
N ARG A 912 11.21 23.89 -14.90
CA ARG A 912 11.65 22.50 -15.12
C ARG A 912 11.14 21.96 -16.45
N ARG A 913 9.91 22.33 -16.83
CA ARG A 913 9.32 21.97 -18.12
C ARG A 913 10.10 22.59 -19.29
N ASN A 914 10.54 23.84 -19.16
CA ASN A 914 11.34 24.54 -20.16
C ASN A 914 12.79 24.01 -20.25
N LEU A 915 13.41 23.67 -19.13
CA LEU A 915 14.70 22.96 -19.10
C LEU A 915 14.62 21.60 -19.82
N ARG A 916 13.53 20.86 -19.62
CA ARG A 916 13.33 19.57 -20.30
C ARG A 916 13.07 19.73 -21.81
N ARG A 917 12.35 20.78 -22.22
CA ARG A 917 12.17 21.13 -23.64
C ARG A 917 13.49 21.49 -24.34
N THR A 918 14.42 22.10 -23.61
CA THR A 918 15.74 22.46 -24.14
C THR A 918 16.71 21.28 -24.17
N MET A 919 16.58 20.31 -23.25
CA MET A 919 17.38 19.07 -23.23
C MET A 919 16.83 17.94 -24.11
N ALA A 920 15.59 18.03 -24.59
CA ALA A 920 15.04 17.05 -25.52
C ALA A 920 15.79 17.13 -26.88
N PRO A 921 16.29 16.00 -27.43
CA PRO A 921 16.92 16.01 -28.74
C PRO A 921 15.93 16.55 -29.78
N ARG A 922 16.33 17.58 -30.53
CA ARG A 922 15.50 18.24 -31.55
C ARG A 922 14.90 17.18 -32.47
N ARG A 923 13.56 17.11 -32.51
CA ARG A 923 12.79 16.26 -33.41
C ARG A 923 13.32 16.45 -34.84
N ALA A 924 13.89 15.41 -35.44
CA ALA A 924 14.01 15.37 -36.89
C ALA A 924 12.58 15.25 -37.43
N SER A 925 12.08 16.33 -38.04
CA SER A 925 10.83 16.33 -38.80
C SER A 925 10.90 15.24 -39.86
N ILE A 926 9.95 14.30 -39.82
CA ILE A 926 9.63 13.41 -40.95
C ILE A 926 8.73 14.17 -41.90
#